data_AF-A0A7W6BBT8-F1
#
_entry.id   AF-A0A7W6BBT8-F1
#
_cell.length_a   1.000
_cell.length_b   1.000
_cell.length_c   1.000
_cell.angle_alpha   90.00
_cell.angle_beta   90.00
_cell.angle_gamma   90.00
#
_symmetry.space_group_name_H-M   'P 1'
#
loop_
_entity.id
_entity.type
_entity.pdbx_description
1 polymer ?
#
loop_
_entity_poly.entity_id
_entity_poly.type
_entity_poly.pdbx_seq_one_letter_code
_entity_poly.pdbx_strand_id
1 'polypeptide(L)'
;MSSIDSSPVPASSGPMATVEKFFIPATSSLQERRPLTLKHGDTFAVFDHNGDAVSGPDSPEGLFHRDTRYLSHLSLTINGKPPMLLSSILRDDNATLTCDLTNPDLFDDKGRLVLGHDVIHLRRSRFLWNAQCYERLSIRNFDDRPRPIRIEITFGADFADLFEVRGTVRAKRGRHLSPVVEQDCVFLSYIGLDNQNRSTQLSFDPKPTELTTGHVTYDLQLAPHESRSLFIEIGCDQKETRKPGHRSFFLALRDSRRALRASSSRAASITTSNEIFNEVAQRSISDLYMLMTDKPEGPYPYAGIPWFSTVFGRDALITALETLWLDPEIARGVLGHLATNQATEIDPVADAEPGKILHEVRCGEMAELGEVPFRRYYGSIDSTPLFVMLAGEYLGRTGDFATIDRLLPHIEAALTWIDDHGDRDGDGFVEYGRQTEEGLVNQAWKDSHDSIFHADGTLAKGPIAIAEVQAYVYGAWQAAAEIFQRLGRPERAAGFLARAEGLRRTFDTSFFDEELGTYVLALDGDKRPCRVRSSNAGHALFTGIAYPERARQLTLTLMSASSFCGWGIRTIASTEALYNPMSYHNGSIWPHDNALIARGLLAMAIARKPRGSLRDSLPLRPISNCGGFPNFSAACRAGARRDRPSIRSPARRRHGRRQRLCRYCSRVSVLSSIRTPCRSA
;
A
#
# COMPACT_ATOMS: atom_id res chain seq x y z
N MET A 1 -68.70 18.97 1.69
CA MET A 1 -67.44 19.72 1.68
C MET A 1 -66.33 18.73 1.95
N SER A 2 -65.60 18.47 0.88
CA SER A 2 -64.80 17.29 0.58
C SER A 2 -63.39 17.36 1.14
N SER A 3 -62.97 16.21 1.68
CA SER A 3 -61.60 15.75 1.86
C SER A 3 -60.75 15.92 0.60
N ILE A 4 -59.56 16.51 0.75
CA ILE A 4 -58.53 16.54 -0.31
C ILE A 4 -57.49 15.50 0.04
N ASP A 5 -57.54 14.42 -0.74
CA ASP A 5 -56.48 13.46 -0.98
C ASP A 5 -55.32 14.18 -1.69
N SER A 6 -54.09 14.05 -1.17
CA SER A 6 -52.88 14.38 -1.94
C SER A 6 -52.03 13.13 -2.05
N SER A 7 -52.26 12.37 -3.12
CA SER A 7 -51.41 11.27 -3.56
C SER A 7 -50.01 11.79 -3.94
N PRO A 8 -48.92 11.16 -3.48
CA PRO A 8 -47.60 11.42 -4.02
C PRO A 8 -47.39 10.66 -5.34
N VAL A 9 -46.92 11.40 -6.35
CA VAL A 9 -46.47 10.91 -7.65
C VAL A 9 -45.31 9.91 -7.46
N PRO A 10 -45.29 8.75 -8.13
CA PRO A 10 -44.20 7.79 -7.99
C PRO A 10 -42.94 8.34 -8.65
N ALA A 11 -41.86 8.45 -7.87
CA ALA A 11 -40.53 8.72 -8.40
C ALA A 11 -40.12 7.56 -9.31
N SER A 12 -39.83 7.86 -10.57
CA SER A 12 -39.31 6.91 -11.54
C SER A 12 -37.97 6.35 -11.05
N SER A 13 -37.95 5.07 -10.70
CA SER A 13 -36.72 4.30 -10.49
C SER A 13 -35.99 4.17 -11.83
N GLY A 14 -35.03 5.06 -12.10
CA GLY A 14 -34.03 4.84 -13.12
C GLY A 14 -33.16 3.62 -12.74
N PRO A 15 -32.61 2.88 -13.72
CA PRO A 15 -31.82 1.71 -13.43
C PRO A 15 -30.58 2.13 -12.62
N MET A 16 -30.48 1.63 -11.39
CA MET A 16 -29.26 1.72 -10.60
C MET A 16 -28.12 1.13 -11.44
N ALA A 17 -27.11 1.96 -11.72
CA ALA A 17 -25.84 1.48 -12.22
C ALA A 17 -25.36 0.37 -11.27
N THR A 18 -25.04 -0.79 -11.84
CA THR A 18 -24.46 -1.94 -11.14
C THR A 18 -23.22 -1.49 -10.36
N VAL A 19 -23.38 -1.30 -9.06
CA VAL A 19 -22.27 -1.11 -8.11
C VAL A 19 -21.44 -2.38 -8.16
N GLU A 20 -20.13 -2.25 -8.39
CA GLU A 20 -19.19 -3.38 -8.46
C GLU A 20 -19.33 -4.29 -7.24
N LYS A 21 -19.33 -5.62 -7.47
CA LYS A 21 -19.25 -6.65 -6.43
C LYS A 21 -18.01 -6.53 -5.53
N PHE A 22 -16.96 -5.84 -5.99
CA PHE A 22 -15.68 -5.67 -5.27
C PHE A 22 -15.41 -4.24 -4.80
N PHE A 23 -16.28 -3.29 -5.15
CA PHE A 23 -16.25 -1.95 -4.57
C PHE A 23 -16.81 -2.04 -3.16
N ILE A 24 -15.93 -1.84 -2.19
CA ILE A 24 -16.28 -1.83 -0.79
C ILE A 24 -16.55 -0.38 -0.36
N PRO A 25 -17.77 -0.06 0.11
CA PRO A 25 -18.08 1.25 0.66
C PRO A 25 -17.18 1.54 1.86
N ALA A 26 -16.50 2.68 1.85
CA ALA A 26 -15.87 3.20 3.06
C ALA A 26 -16.97 3.75 3.98
N THR A 27 -17.62 2.90 4.79
CA THR A 27 -18.65 3.30 5.75
C THR A 27 -18.07 4.07 6.95
N SER A 28 -16.76 3.97 7.18
CA SER A 28 -16.06 4.73 8.22
C SER A 28 -14.63 5.12 7.80
N SER A 29 -14.22 6.33 8.20
CA SER A 29 -12.87 6.81 7.92
C SER A 29 -11.86 6.14 8.86
N LEU A 30 -10.99 5.30 8.32
CA LEU A 30 -9.82 4.78 9.06
C LEU A 30 -8.92 5.91 9.63
N GLN A 31 -9.04 7.16 9.15
CA GLN A 31 -8.32 8.30 9.75
C GLN A 31 -8.89 8.73 11.11
N GLU A 32 -10.18 8.53 11.35
CA GLU A 32 -10.81 8.85 12.64
C GLU A 32 -10.42 7.83 13.72
N ARG A 33 -10.30 6.54 13.33
CA ARG A 33 -9.93 5.45 14.25
C ARG A 33 -8.43 5.38 14.62
N ARG A 34 -7.55 5.97 13.80
CA ARG A 34 -6.08 6.01 14.01
C ARG A 34 -5.46 4.66 14.44
N PRO A 35 -5.63 3.59 13.64
CA PRO A 35 -5.14 2.26 14.01
C PRO A 35 -3.61 2.19 14.08
N LEU A 36 -3.11 1.39 15.01
CA LEU A 36 -1.71 1.03 15.17
C LEU A 36 -1.45 -0.28 14.42
N THR A 37 -0.41 -0.30 13.60
CA THR A 37 -0.19 -1.40 12.67
C THR A 37 1.21 -1.99 12.79
N LEU A 38 1.29 -3.31 12.63
CA LEU A 38 2.53 -4.08 12.60
C LEU A 38 2.49 -5.03 11.41
N LYS A 39 3.65 -5.32 10.81
CA LYS A 39 3.78 -6.34 9.75
C LYS A 39 5.10 -7.09 9.89
N HIS A 40 5.06 -8.39 9.62
CA HIS A 40 6.22 -9.22 9.37
C HIS A 40 5.86 -10.35 8.41
N GLY A 41 6.56 -10.44 7.27
CA GLY A 41 6.25 -11.42 6.22
C GLY A 41 4.79 -11.32 5.76
N ASP A 42 4.09 -12.46 5.73
CA ASP A 42 2.68 -12.59 5.37
C ASP A 42 1.69 -12.31 6.52
N THR A 43 2.18 -11.80 7.66
CA THR A 43 1.37 -11.50 8.84
C THR A 43 1.36 -10.00 9.11
N PHE A 44 0.18 -9.45 9.36
CA PHE A 44 0.03 -8.08 9.84
C PHE A 44 -1.03 -8.00 10.94
N ALA A 45 -0.97 -6.96 11.75
CA ALA A 45 -1.93 -6.71 12.81
C ALA A 45 -2.40 -5.26 12.79
N VAL A 46 -3.66 -5.07 13.15
CA VAL A 46 -4.33 -3.77 13.26
C VAL A 46 -4.94 -3.69 14.66
N PHE A 47 -4.48 -2.70 15.44
CA PHE A 47 -4.95 -2.45 16.80
C PHE A 47 -5.48 -1.02 16.94
N ASP A 48 -6.30 -0.77 17.94
CA ASP A 48 -6.73 0.57 18.33
C ASP A 48 -5.60 1.34 19.06
N HIS A 49 -5.91 2.53 19.58
CA HIS A 49 -4.93 3.34 20.30
C HIS A 49 -4.51 2.79 21.68
N ASN A 50 -5.29 1.89 22.28
CA ASN A 50 -4.98 1.18 23.53
C ASN A 50 -4.17 -0.09 23.28
N GLY A 51 -4.02 -0.49 22.01
CA GLY A 51 -3.47 -1.77 21.63
C GLY A 51 -4.50 -2.89 21.75
N ASP A 52 -5.80 -2.63 21.76
CA ASP A 52 -6.83 -3.65 21.67
C ASP A 52 -7.14 -3.95 20.20
N ALA A 53 -7.76 -5.11 19.95
CA ALA A 53 -8.47 -5.39 18.71
C ALA A 53 -9.90 -5.69 19.09
N VAL A 54 -10.83 -4.78 18.83
CA VAL A 54 -12.23 -4.92 19.23
C VAL A 54 -13.05 -5.36 18.03
N SER A 55 -13.64 -6.55 18.16
CA SER A 55 -14.59 -7.06 17.17
C SER A 55 -15.83 -6.17 17.09
N GLY A 56 -16.29 -5.88 15.88
CA GLY A 56 -17.54 -5.16 15.64
C GLY A 56 -17.88 -5.12 14.15
N PRO A 57 -19.12 -4.72 13.79
CA PRO A 57 -19.48 -4.43 12.41
C PRO A 57 -18.46 -3.43 11.82
N ASP A 58 -17.91 -3.75 10.65
CA ASP A 58 -16.90 -2.96 9.95
C ASP A 58 -15.63 -2.69 10.78
N SER A 59 -15.29 -3.54 11.76
CA SER A 59 -14.01 -3.42 12.48
C SER A 59 -12.87 -4.00 11.63
N PRO A 60 -11.86 -3.18 11.26
CA PRO A 60 -10.67 -3.63 10.53
C PRO A 60 -9.61 -4.23 11.45
N GLU A 61 -9.87 -4.24 12.77
CA GLU A 61 -8.91 -4.64 13.79
C GLU A 61 -8.77 -6.17 13.83
N GLY A 62 -7.57 -6.62 14.21
CA GLY A 62 -7.26 -8.03 14.32
C GLY A 62 -5.83 -8.40 13.91
N LEU A 63 -5.52 -9.69 14.08
CA LEU A 63 -4.30 -10.32 13.58
C LEU A 63 -4.64 -11.09 12.30
N PHE A 64 -3.95 -10.78 11.22
CA PHE A 64 -4.17 -11.36 9.90
C PHE A 64 -2.93 -12.13 9.46
N HIS A 65 -3.14 -13.29 8.86
CA HIS A 65 -2.12 -14.07 8.19
C HIS A 65 -2.67 -14.60 6.87
N ARG A 66 -1.96 -14.37 5.75
CA ARG A 66 -2.36 -14.83 4.41
C ARG A 66 -3.83 -14.53 4.09
N ASP A 67 -4.19 -13.25 4.18
CA ASP A 67 -5.54 -12.71 3.93
C ASP A 67 -6.67 -13.26 4.84
N THR A 68 -6.38 -13.97 5.93
CA THR A 68 -7.39 -14.43 6.90
C THR A 68 -7.20 -13.78 8.27
N ARG A 69 -8.28 -13.37 8.96
CA ARG A 69 -8.24 -12.81 10.33
C ARG A 69 -8.22 -13.92 11.39
N TYR A 70 -7.03 -14.27 11.86
CA TYR A 70 -6.81 -15.28 12.89
C TYR A 70 -7.20 -14.81 14.30
N LEU A 71 -7.21 -13.50 14.56
CA LEU A 71 -7.70 -12.96 15.83
C LEU A 71 -8.58 -11.75 15.53
N SER A 72 -9.85 -11.84 15.91
CA SER A 72 -10.84 -10.79 15.69
C SER A 72 -11.14 -9.98 16.95
N HIS A 73 -10.82 -10.53 18.12
CA HIS A 73 -11.00 -9.87 19.40
C HIS A 73 -9.78 -10.08 20.31
N LEU A 74 -9.32 -9.00 20.94
CA LEU A 74 -8.31 -8.97 22.00
C LEU A 74 -8.51 -7.68 22.79
N SER A 75 -9.11 -7.76 23.99
CA SER A 75 -9.29 -6.58 24.85
C SER A 75 -8.78 -6.79 26.27
N LEU A 76 -8.18 -5.75 26.84
CA LEU A 76 -7.59 -5.76 28.18
C LEU A 76 -8.44 -4.94 29.17
N THR A 77 -8.75 -5.50 30.32
CA THR A 77 -9.35 -4.76 31.45
C THR A 77 -8.56 -4.96 32.75
N ILE A 78 -8.66 -3.97 33.63
CA ILE A 78 -8.15 -3.98 35.00
C ILE A 78 -9.32 -3.85 35.97
N ASN A 79 -9.52 -4.86 36.82
CA ASN A 79 -10.65 -4.98 37.74
C ASN A 79 -12.01 -4.71 37.04
N GLY A 80 -12.24 -5.34 35.89
CA GLY A 80 -13.45 -5.16 35.09
C GLY A 80 -13.64 -3.81 34.39
N LYS A 81 -12.64 -2.91 34.39
CA LYS A 81 -12.70 -1.61 33.71
C LYS A 81 -11.63 -1.48 32.61
N PRO A 82 -11.92 -0.79 31.50
CA PRO A 82 -10.91 -0.49 30.49
C PRO A 82 -9.85 0.45 31.09
N PRO A 83 -8.56 0.22 30.82
CA PRO A 83 -7.50 1.12 31.26
C PRO A 83 -7.52 2.43 30.46
N MET A 84 -7.00 3.49 31.06
CA MET A 84 -6.87 4.82 30.44
C MET A 84 -5.54 4.93 29.69
N LEU A 85 -5.56 5.49 28.48
CA LEU A 85 -4.36 5.68 27.66
C LEU A 85 -3.50 6.85 28.15
N LEU A 86 -2.22 6.58 28.43
CA LEU A 86 -1.22 7.62 28.65
C LEU A 86 -0.47 7.96 27.36
N SER A 87 0.01 6.93 26.64
CA SER A 87 0.65 7.11 25.34
C SER A 87 0.67 5.81 24.52
N SER A 88 0.70 5.95 23.19
CA SER A 88 0.96 4.84 22.27
C SER A 88 2.01 5.24 21.25
N ILE A 89 3.06 4.42 21.13
CA ILE A 89 4.25 4.72 20.33
C ILE A 89 4.64 3.49 19.53
N LEU A 90 4.67 3.64 18.21
CA LEU A 90 5.39 2.72 17.33
C LEU A 90 6.84 3.19 17.25
N ARG A 91 7.80 2.31 17.51
CA ARG A 91 9.23 2.65 17.43
C ARG A 91 9.61 3.17 16.04
N ASP A 92 10.73 3.88 15.95
CA ASP A 92 11.17 4.50 14.69
C ASP A 92 11.47 3.47 13.58
N ASP A 93 11.84 2.26 13.97
CA ASP A 93 12.07 1.12 13.08
C ASP A 93 10.78 0.34 12.73
N ASN A 94 9.62 0.77 13.20
CA ASN A 94 8.32 0.09 13.07
C ASN A 94 8.28 -1.36 13.60
N ALA A 95 9.29 -1.78 14.34
CA ALA A 95 9.43 -3.18 14.76
C ALA A 95 8.69 -3.49 16.07
N THR A 96 8.35 -2.48 16.86
CA THR A 96 7.73 -2.68 18.16
C THR A 96 6.70 -1.60 18.46
N LEU A 97 5.50 -2.01 18.82
CA LEU A 97 4.44 -1.18 19.36
C LEU A 97 4.54 -1.15 20.89
N THR A 98 4.43 0.02 21.51
CA THR A 98 4.30 0.17 22.96
C THR A 98 3.11 1.03 23.31
N CYS A 99 2.25 0.54 24.20
CA CYS A 99 1.14 1.30 24.79
C CYS A 99 1.35 1.40 26.30
N ASP A 100 1.44 2.63 26.80
CA ASP A 100 1.47 2.94 28.23
C ASP A 100 0.05 3.35 28.65
N LEU A 101 -0.50 2.63 29.63
CA LEU A 101 -1.87 2.75 30.12
C LEU A 101 -1.88 2.82 31.65
N THR A 102 -3.03 3.17 32.23
CA THR A 102 -3.21 3.29 33.68
C THR A 102 -4.61 2.87 34.12
N ASN A 103 -4.82 2.61 35.41
CA ASN A 103 -6.16 2.31 35.93
C ASN A 103 -7.03 3.59 36.05
N PRO A 104 -8.34 3.48 35.80
CA PRO A 104 -9.31 4.51 36.19
C PRO A 104 -9.60 4.44 37.70
N ASP A 105 -10.43 5.36 38.20
CA ASP A 105 -11.02 5.24 39.53
C ASP A 105 -11.90 3.98 39.61
N LEU A 106 -11.66 3.17 40.64
CA LEU A 106 -12.43 1.95 40.91
C LEU A 106 -13.17 2.08 42.23
N PHE A 107 -14.45 1.72 42.20
CA PHE A 107 -15.35 1.81 43.35
C PHE A 107 -15.86 0.42 43.73
N ASP A 108 -16.14 0.20 45.02
CA ASP A 108 -16.84 -0.99 45.49
C ASP A 108 -18.35 -0.89 45.22
N ASP A 109 -19.10 -1.97 45.48
CA ASP A 109 -20.56 -2.02 45.31
C ASP A 109 -21.33 -1.00 46.16
N LYS A 110 -20.66 -0.41 47.17
CA LYS A 110 -21.20 0.63 48.05
C LYS A 110 -20.80 2.04 47.61
N GLY A 111 -20.16 2.18 46.45
CA GLY A 111 -19.72 3.46 45.89
C GLY A 111 -18.48 4.06 46.56
N ARG A 112 -17.73 3.30 47.36
CA ARG A 112 -16.50 3.78 48.00
C ARG A 112 -15.31 3.56 47.08
N LEU A 113 -14.43 4.56 46.98
CA LEU A 113 -13.21 4.48 46.18
C LEU A 113 -12.29 3.39 46.75
N VAL A 114 -12.04 2.34 45.96
CA VAL A 114 -11.16 1.21 46.29
C VAL A 114 -9.75 1.47 45.76
N LEU A 115 -9.64 2.01 44.55
CA LEU A 115 -8.38 2.33 43.89
C LEU A 115 -8.53 3.67 43.18
N GLY A 116 -7.71 4.65 43.56
CA GLY A 116 -7.65 5.92 42.84
C GLY A 116 -7.03 5.73 41.45
N HIS A 117 -7.40 6.58 40.50
CA HIS A 117 -6.78 6.62 39.18
C HIS A 117 -5.27 6.87 39.26
N ASP A 118 -4.53 6.52 38.19
CA ASP A 118 -3.10 6.83 38.02
C ASP A 118 -2.11 6.12 38.97
N VAL A 119 -2.53 5.09 39.69
CA VAL A 119 -1.66 4.37 40.65
C VAL A 119 -1.14 3.02 40.13
N ILE A 120 -1.78 2.42 39.13
CA ILE A 120 -1.32 1.18 38.49
C ILE A 120 -0.96 1.47 37.05
N HIS A 121 0.32 1.33 36.73
CA HIS A 121 0.83 1.49 35.37
C HIS A 121 0.81 0.15 34.63
N LEU A 122 0.27 0.17 33.42
CA LEU A 122 0.26 -0.96 32.50
C LEU A 122 1.08 -0.60 31.26
N ARG A 123 2.04 -1.44 30.88
CA ARG A 123 2.79 -1.27 29.64
C ARG A 123 2.67 -2.51 28.77
N ARG A 124 2.04 -2.36 27.61
CA ARG A 124 1.96 -3.37 26.55
C ARG A 124 3.10 -3.15 25.58
N SER A 125 3.88 -4.19 25.28
CA SER A 125 4.94 -4.15 24.27
C SER A 125 4.73 -5.28 23.28
N ARG A 126 4.53 -4.96 21.99
CA ARG A 126 4.24 -5.93 20.94
C ARG A 126 5.16 -5.88 19.74
N PHE A 127 5.38 -7.03 19.13
CA PHE A 127 5.98 -7.16 17.81
C PHE A 127 5.45 -8.39 17.07
N LEU A 128 5.63 -8.43 15.75
CA LEU A 128 5.34 -9.59 14.93
C LEU A 128 6.63 -10.26 14.49
N TRP A 129 6.66 -11.59 14.51
CA TRP A 129 7.78 -12.37 14.02
C TRP A 129 7.29 -13.78 13.66
N ASN A 130 7.61 -14.24 12.44
CA ASN A 130 7.32 -15.60 11.96
C ASN A 130 5.87 -16.09 12.21
N ALA A 131 4.88 -15.32 11.74
CA ALA A 131 3.46 -15.61 11.91
C ALA A 131 2.98 -15.69 13.38
N GLN A 132 3.70 -15.03 14.28
CA GLN A 132 3.33 -14.89 15.68
C GLN A 132 3.31 -13.43 16.11
N CYS A 133 2.38 -13.08 16.98
CA CYS A 133 2.36 -11.84 17.74
C CYS A 133 2.85 -12.11 19.16
N TYR A 134 3.92 -11.41 19.54
CA TYR A 134 4.48 -11.48 20.89
C TYR A 134 4.03 -10.24 21.65
N GLU A 135 3.48 -10.43 22.84
CA GLU A 135 3.12 -9.36 23.75
C GLU A 135 3.75 -9.57 25.13
N ARG A 136 4.29 -8.49 25.68
CA ARG A 136 4.63 -8.39 27.11
C ARG A 136 3.78 -7.30 27.74
N LEU A 137 3.01 -7.67 28.77
CA LEU A 137 2.26 -6.76 29.63
C LEU A 137 2.99 -6.61 30.97
N SER A 138 3.59 -5.45 31.21
CA SER A 138 4.14 -5.09 32.52
C SER A 138 3.08 -4.38 33.34
N ILE A 139 2.85 -4.82 34.58
CA ILE A 139 1.95 -4.19 35.54
C ILE A 139 2.77 -3.73 36.73
N ARG A 140 2.68 -2.45 37.09
CA ARG A 140 3.41 -1.88 38.22
C ARG A 140 2.49 -1.12 39.16
N ASN A 141 2.61 -1.39 40.45
CA ASN A 141 1.93 -0.65 41.50
C ASN A 141 2.78 0.57 41.90
N PHE A 142 2.27 1.78 41.74
CA PHE A 142 2.90 3.03 42.19
C PHE A 142 2.33 3.55 43.52
N ASP A 143 1.35 2.86 44.07
CA ASP A 143 0.78 3.19 45.38
C ASP A 143 1.72 2.80 46.53
N ASP A 144 1.46 3.36 47.71
CA ASP A 144 2.21 3.11 48.95
C ASP A 144 1.73 1.86 49.71
N ARG A 145 0.70 1.18 49.19
CA ARG A 145 0.07 0.01 49.79
C ARG A 145 0.03 -1.19 48.83
N PRO A 146 0.02 -2.42 49.36
CA PRO A 146 -0.28 -3.60 48.56
C PRO A 146 -1.67 -3.48 47.91
N ARG A 147 -1.76 -3.80 46.62
CA ARG A 147 -3.02 -3.75 45.87
C ARG A 147 -3.37 -5.12 45.25
N PRO A 148 -4.59 -5.62 45.48
CA PRO A 148 -5.14 -6.72 44.70
C PRO A 148 -5.55 -6.19 43.33
N ILE A 149 -4.94 -6.71 42.27
CA ILE A 149 -5.19 -6.32 40.89
C ILE A 149 -5.61 -7.56 40.10
N ARG A 150 -6.79 -7.50 39.51
CA ARG A 150 -7.30 -8.48 38.54
C ARG A 150 -7.05 -7.94 37.13
N ILE A 151 -6.28 -8.68 36.35
CA ILE A 151 -6.10 -8.43 34.92
C ILE A 151 -6.93 -9.45 34.16
N GLU A 152 -7.74 -8.96 33.23
CA GLU A 152 -8.62 -9.79 32.41
C GLU A 152 -8.33 -9.49 30.94
N ILE A 153 -8.20 -10.54 30.15
CA ILE A 153 -8.04 -10.43 28.70
C ILE A 153 -9.10 -11.29 28.06
N THR A 154 -9.93 -10.68 27.22
CA THR A 154 -10.89 -11.39 26.38
C THR A 154 -10.32 -11.52 24.97
N PHE A 155 -10.61 -12.63 24.31
CA PHE A 155 -10.09 -12.90 22.97
C PHE A 155 -11.07 -13.73 22.15
N GLY A 156 -10.91 -13.67 20.82
CA GLY A 156 -11.76 -14.39 19.88
C GLY A 156 -11.15 -14.43 18.48
N ALA A 157 -11.54 -15.44 17.71
CA ALA A 157 -11.15 -15.65 16.33
C ALA A 157 -12.39 -15.94 15.49
N ASP A 158 -12.54 -15.24 14.37
CA ASP A 158 -13.63 -15.47 13.41
C ASP A 158 -13.16 -16.08 12.08
N PHE A 159 -11.85 -16.09 11.82
CA PHE A 159 -11.25 -16.59 10.58
C PHE A 159 -11.87 -15.95 9.33
N ALA A 160 -12.35 -14.71 9.45
CA ALA A 160 -12.94 -13.99 8.32
C ALA A 160 -11.87 -13.72 7.26
N ASP A 161 -12.22 -13.96 6.00
CA ASP A 161 -11.38 -13.57 4.87
C ASP A 161 -11.30 -12.03 4.80
N LEU A 162 -10.17 -11.50 4.31
CA LEU A 162 -9.93 -10.07 4.14
C LEU A 162 -11.06 -9.39 3.34
N PHE A 163 -11.60 -10.05 2.31
CA PHE A 163 -12.70 -9.49 1.52
C PHE A 163 -14.00 -9.43 2.35
N GLU A 164 -14.26 -10.40 3.22
CA GLU A 164 -15.38 -10.34 4.18
C GLU A 164 -15.22 -9.18 5.16
N VAL A 165 -14.01 -8.99 5.71
CA VAL A 165 -13.73 -7.87 6.64
C VAL A 165 -13.89 -6.52 5.95
N ARG A 166 -13.63 -6.45 4.64
CA ARG A 166 -13.87 -5.26 3.85
C ARG A 166 -15.37 -5.05 3.57
N GLY A 167 -16.24 -6.06 3.71
CA GLY A 167 -17.68 -5.90 3.56
C GLY A 167 -18.30 -6.73 2.43
N THR A 168 -17.52 -7.59 1.77
CA THR A 168 -18.08 -8.59 0.87
C THR A 168 -18.93 -9.58 1.68
N VAL A 169 -20.19 -9.76 1.29
CA VAL A 169 -21.09 -10.71 1.95
C VAL A 169 -20.81 -12.11 1.40
N ARG A 170 -20.37 -13.00 2.28
CA ARG A 170 -20.08 -14.39 1.94
C ARG A 170 -21.26 -15.30 2.29
N ALA A 171 -21.71 -16.11 1.33
CA ALA A 171 -22.92 -16.91 1.48
C ALA A 171 -22.76 -18.12 2.42
N LYS A 172 -21.55 -18.69 2.49
CA LYS A 172 -21.21 -19.85 3.31
C LYS A 172 -19.88 -19.60 4.01
N ARG A 173 -19.73 -20.19 5.18
CA ARG A 173 -18.47 -20.25 5.91
C ARG A 173 -18.15 -21.70 6.22
N GLY A 174 -16.87 -21.95 6.48
CA GLY A 174 -16.40 -23.20 7.04
C GLY A 174 -16.92 -23.43 8.46
N ARG A 175 -16.31 -24.38 9.15
CA ARG A 175 -16.78 -24.84 10.47
C ARG A 175 -15.75 -24.52 11.55
N HIS A 176 -16.18 -23.78 12.57
CA HIS A 176 -15.44 -23.66 13.83
C HIS A 176 -15.41 -25.00 14.55
N LEU A 177 -14.23 -25.37 15.04
CA LEU A 177 -14.06 -26.50 15.94
C LEU A 177 -14.20 -26.03 17.39
N SER A 178 -14.56 -26.95 18.29
CA SER A 178 -14.58 -26.67 19.72
C SER A 178 -13.19 -26.22 20.19
N PRO A 179 -13.07 -25.08 20.89
CA PRO A 179 -11.79 -24.64 21.43
C PRO A 179 -11.18 -25.69 22.36
N VAL A 180 -9.87 -25.86 22.26
CA VAL A 180 -9.10 -26.74 23.17
C VAL A 180 -8.38 -25.85 24.17
N VAL A 181 -8.69 -26.03 25.46
CA VAL A 181 -8.07 -25.29 26.57
C VAL A 181 -7.13 -26.24 27.31
N GLU A 182 -5.86 -25.87 27.40
CA GLU A 182 -4.86 -26.53 28.23
C GLU A 182 -4.54 -25.68 29.47
N GLN A 183 -3.46 -25.99 30.19
CA GLN A 183 -3.14 -25.29 31.44
C GLN A 183 -2.71 -23.83 31.25
N ASP A 184 -2.02 -23.54 30.16
CA ASP A 184 -1.38 -22.26 29.85
C ASP A 184 -1.57 -21.84 28.38
N CYS A 185 -2.39 -22.57 27.62
CA CYS A 185 -2.70 -22.22 26.24
C CYS A 185 -4.12 -22.58 25.82
N VAL A 186 -4.59 -21.94 24.76
CA VAL A 186 -5.89 -22.18 24.14
C VAL A 186 -5.74 -22.20 22.62
N PHE A 187 -6.43 -23.13 21.98
CA PHE A 187 -6.49 -23.28 20.53
C PHE A 187 -7.88 -22.95 20.03
N LEU A 188 -7.98 -21.96 19.16
CA LEU A 188 -9.18 -21.65 18.37
C LEU A 188 -8.94 -22.20 16.96
N SER A 189 -9.83 -23.04 16.45
CA SER A 189 -9.62 -23.71 15.15
C SER A 189 -10.83 -23.62 14.24
N TYR A 190 -10.58 -23.60 12.94
CA TYR A 190 -11.56 -23.45 11.88
C TYR A 190 -11.14 -24.29 10.67
N ILE A 191 -12.07 -25.09 10.15
CA ILE A 191 -11.90 -25.80 8.89
C ILE A 191 -12.60 -24.98 7.81
N GLY A 192 -11.84 -24.41 6.88
CA GLY A 192 -12.39 -23.66 5.75
C GLY A 192 -13.16 -24.56 4.77
N LEU A 193 -13.94 -23.96 3.88
CA LEU A 193 -14.58 -24.63 2.76
C LEU A 193 -13.55 -25.19 1.76
N ASP A 194 -12.32 -24.68 1.80
CA ASP A 194 -11.14 -25.21 1.11
C ASP A 194 -10.55 -26.47 1.79
N ASN A 195 -11.21 -26.98 2.83
CA ASN A 195 -10.77 -28.10 3.68
C ASN A 195 -9.45 -27.86 4.43
N GLN A 196 -8.95 -26.62 4.48
CA GLN A 196 -7.74 -26.29 5.22
C GLN A 196 -8.07 -26.00 6.67
N ASN A 197 -7.30 -26.62 7.57
CA ASN A 197 -7.36 -26.33 8.99
C ASN A 197 -6.56 -25.06 9.31
N ARG A 198 -7.23 -24.06 9.86
CA ARG A 198 -6.64 -22.81 10.35
C ARG A 198 -6.76 -22.77 11.86
N SER A 199 -5.70 -22.39 12.53
CA SER A 199 -5.64 -22.38 13.99
C SER A 199 -4.95 -21.13 14.53
N THR A 200 -5.51 -20.60 15.61
CA THR A 200 -4.94 -19.53 16.43
C THR A 200 -4.61 -20.12 17.78
N GLN A 201 -3.32 -20.16 18.11
CA GLN A 201 -2.84 -20.57 19.43
C GLN A 201 -2.56 -19.32 20.26
N LEU A 202 -3.18 -19.20 21.43
CA LEU A 202 -2.82 -18.19 22.43
C LEU A 202 -2.16 -18.90 23.61
N SER A 203 -0.94 -18.48 23.95
CA SER A 203 -0.15 -19.08 25.02
C SER A 203 0.27 -18.02 26.04
N PHE A 204 0.25 -18.37 27.32
CA PHE A 204 0.32 -17.44 28.45
C PHE A 204 1.42 -17.82 29.46
N ASP A 205 2.30 -16.90 29.82
CA ASP A 205 3.33 -17.07 30.86
C ASP A 205 3.43 -15.82 31.75
N PRO A 206 3.39 -15.95 33.09
CA PRO A 206 3.17 -17.17 33.87
C PRO A 206 1.79 -17.78 33.63
N LYS A 207 1.59 -19.00 34.13
CA LYS A 207 0.30 -19.68 34.10
C LYS A 207 -0.80 -18.76 34.67
N PRO A 208 -1.93 -18.58 33.97
CA PRO A 208 -3.02 -17.74 34.45
C PRO A 208 -3.73 -18.33 35.66
N THR A 209 -4.42 -17.48 36.42
CA THR A 209 -5.29 -17.89 37.52
C THR A 209 -6.47 -18.69 36.99
N GLU A 210 -7.04 -18.24 35.88
CA GLU A 210 -8.12 -18.91 35.18
C GLU A 210 -7.94 -18.73 33.67
N LEU A 211 -8.18 -19.80 32.91
CA LEU A 211 -8.18 -19.79 31.44
C LEU A 211 -9.41 -20.54 30.94
N THR A 212 -10.17 -19.88 30.07
CA THR A 212 -11.35 -20.43 29.41
C THR A 212 -11.21 -20.33 27.89
N THR A 213 -12.26 -20.65 27.15
CA THR A 213 -12.25 -20.64 25.68
C THR A 213 -12.14 -19.25 25.05
N GLY A 214 -12.39 -18.17 25.79
CA GLY A 214 -12.40 -16.80 25.27
C GLY A 214 -11.95 -15.73 26.26
N HIS A 215 -11.46 -16.14 27.43
CA HIS A 215 -11.12 -15.25 28.53
C HIS A 215 -10.01 -15.84 29.39
N VAL A 216 -9.11 -14.98 29.86
CA VAL A 216 -8.02 -15.31 30.78
C VAL A 216 -7.96 -14.28 31.90
N THR A 217 -7.73 -14.77 33.13
CA THR A 217 -7.65 -13.95 34.34
C THR A 217 -6.32 -14.14 35.05
N TYR A 218 -5.76 -13.03 35.54
CA TYR A 218 -4.67 -13.02 36.50
C TYR A 218 -5.06 -12.24 37.74
N ASP A 219 -5.10 -12.93 38.88
CA ASP A 219 -5.26 -12.32 40.19
C ASP A 219 -3.90 -12.09 40.82
N LEU A 220 -3.49 -10.82 40.88
CA LEU A 220 -2.17 -10.38 41.34
C LEU A 220 -2.29 -9.67 42.68
N GLN A 221 -1.36 -9.98 43.58
CA GLN A 221 -1.08 -9.14 44.75
C GLN A 221 0.22 -8.41 44.50
N LEU A 222 0.16 -7.09 44.34
CA LEU A 222 1.32 -6.25 44.06
C LEU A 222 1.69 -5.42 45.28
N ALA A 223 2.86 -5.68 45.87
CA ALA A 223 3.42 -4.83 46.92
C ALA A 223 3.68 -3.39 46.42
N PRO A 224 3.89 -2.41 47.32
CA PRO A 224 4.25 -1.06 46.93
C PRO A 224 5.46 -1.06 45.98
N HIS A 225 5.36 -0.35 44.86
CA HIS A 225 6.40 -0.26 43.83
C HIS A 225 6.76 -1.56 43.10
N GLU A 226 6.11 -2.68 43.40
CA GLU A 226 6.34 -3.97 42.74
C GLU A 226 5.87 -3.94 41.29
N SER A 227 6.61 -4.65 40.43
CA SER A 227 6.27 -4.87 39.03
C SER A 227 6.19 -6.37 38.73
N ARG A 228 5.18 -6.77 37.96
CA ARG A 228 5.01 -8.11 37.40
C ARG A 228 4.92 -8.02 35.88
N SER A 229 5.38 -9.06 35.18
CA SER A 229 5.29 -9.16 33.73
C SER A 229 4.54 -10.41 33.32
N LEU A 230 3.60 -10.25 32.41
CA LEU A 230 2.88 -11.32 31.72
C LEU A 230 3.32 -11.33 30.26
N PHE A 231 3.45 -12.52 29.69
CA PHE A 231 3.87 -12.78 28.31
C PHE A 231 2.74 -13.54 27.62
N ILE A 232 2.39 -13.07 26.43
CA ILE A 232 1.33 -13.64 25.59
C ILE A 232 1.92 -13.86 24.21
N GLU A 233 1.78 -15.06 23.68
CA GLU A 233 2.18 -15.40 22.31
C GLU A 233 0.94 -15.84 21.54
N ILE A 234 0.67 -15.20 20.40
CA ILE A 234 -0.48 -15.47 19.55
C ILE A 234 0.03 -15.94 18.19
N GLY A 235 -0.05 -17.24 17.93
CA GLY A 235 0.46 -17.86 16.72
C GLY A 235 -0.62 -18.22 15.72
N CYS A 236 -0.38 -17.92 14.43
CA CYS A 236 -1.19 -18.40 13.32
C CYS A 236 -0.58 -19.69 12.76
N ASP A 237 -1.35 -20.78 12.69
CA ASP A 237 -0.97 -22.08 12.10
C ASP A 237 0.40 -22.63 12.57
N GLN A 238 0.68 -22.48 13.86
CA GLN A 238 1.93 -22.97 14.43
C GLN A 238 1.92 -24.50 14.51
N LYS A 239 2.94 -25.12 13.91
CA LYS A 239 3.15 -26.58 13.93
C LYS A 239 3.86 -27.07 15.20
N GLU A 240 4.62 -26.19 15.86
CA GLU A 240 5.34 -26.49 17.09
C GLU A 240 4.77 -25.68 18.26
N THR A 241 4.38 -26.37 19.32
CA THR A 241 4.02 -25.76 20.60
C THR A 241 5.29 -25.43 21.39
N ARG A 242 5.92 -24.29 21.10
CA ARG A 242 6.94 -23.75 22.01
C ARG A 242 6.27 -23.19 23.26
N LYS A 243 6.84 -23.48 24.44
CA LYS A 243 6.36 -22.88 25.68
C LYS A 243 6.60 -21.37 25.63
N PRO A 244 5.55 -20.54 25.80
CA PRO A 244 5.72 -19.10 25.87
C PRO A 244 6.58 -18.74 27.08
N GLY A 245 7.18 -17.56 27.04
CA GLY A 245 7.67 -16.95 28.27
C GLY A 245 8.82 -15.98 28.07
N HIS A 246 9.32 -15.48 29.20
CA HIS A 246 10.34 -14.43 29.23
C HIS A 246 11.49 -14.67 28.23
N ARG A 247 12.08 -15.88 28.22
CA ARG A 247 13.18 -16.22 27.30
C ARG A 247 12.74 -16.20 25.83
N SER A 248 11.58 -16.78 25.51
CA SER A 248 11.04 -16.81 24.15
C SER A 248 10.83 -15.40 23.60
N PHE A 249 10.16 -14.53 24.37
CA PHE A 249 9.91 -13.14 23.98
C PHE A 249 11.20 -12.37 23.64
N PHE A 250 12.21 -12.41 24.52
CA PHE A 250 13.43 -11.66 24.30
C PHE A 250 14.33 -12.25 23.20
N LEU A 251 14.33 -13.57 23.01
CA LEU A 251 15.02 -14.20 21.89
C LEU A 251 14.36 -13.82 20.56
N ALA A 252 13.04 -13.95 20.46
CA ALA A 252 12.29 -13.55 19.27
C ALA A 252 12.44 -12.05 18.96
N LEU A 253 12.42 -11.18 19.97
CA LEU A 253 12.65 -9.74 19.79
C LEU A 253 14.08 -9.42 19.31
N ARG A 254 15.08 -10.16 19.81
CA ARG A 254 16.47 -9.99 19.38
C ARG A 254 16.62 -10.44 17.92
N ASP A 255 16.04 -11.58 17.58
CA ASP A 255 16.18 -12.19 16.26
C ASP A 255 15.42 -11.37 15.21
N SER A 256 14.21 -10.88 15.53
CA SER A 256 13.45 -9.96 14.66
C SER A 256 14.19 -8.66 14.38
N ARG A 257 14.80 -8.06 15.41
CA ARG A 257 15.64 -6.86 15.25
C ARG A 257 16.89 -7.13 14.43
N ARG A 258 17.52 -8.30 14.60
CA ARG A 258 18.69 -8.67 13.82
C ARG A 258 18.33 -8.83 12.34
N ALA A 259 17.22 -9.50 12.04
CA ALA A 259 16.73 -9.68 10.68
C ALA A 259 16.37 -8.35 10.03
N LEU A 260 15.62 -7.48 10.72
CA LEU A 260 15.28 -6.16 10.21
C LEU A 260 16.53 -5.32 9.92
N ARG A 261 17.51 -5.29 10.83
CA ARG A 261 18.78 -4.58 10.62
C ARG A 261 19.57 -5.14 9.45
N ALA A 262 19.64 -6.47 9.33
CA ALA A 262 20.32 -7.11 8.21
C ALA A 262 19.64 -6.73 6.89
N SER A 263 18.30 -6.79 6.84
CA SER A 263 17.56 -6.35 5.65
C SER A 263 17.78 -4.87 5.34
N SER A 264 17.62 -3.98 6.33
CA SER A 264 17.75 -2.53 6.13
C SER A 264 19.17 -2.07 5.81
N SER A 265 20.19 -2.84 6.20
CA SER A 265 21.59 -2.52 5.94
C SER A 265 21.97 -2.55 4.46
N ARG A 266 21.13 -3.13 3.59
CA ARG A 266 21.31 -3.09 2.14
C ARG A 266 21.03 -1.72 1.54
N ALA A 267 20.17 -0.93 2.18
CA ALA A 267 19.84 0.41 1.69
C ALA A 267 21.02 1.38 1.84
N ALA A 268 21.23 2.19 0.80
CA ALA A 268 22.15 3.31 0.88
C ALA A 268 21.76 4.28 2.01
N SER A 269 22.74 4.70 2.82
CA SER A 269 22.55 5.68 3.88
C SER A 269 22.56 7.12 3.34
N ILE A 270 21.70 7.97 3.89
CA ILE A 270 21.51 9.36 3.46
C ILE A 270 21.61 10.27 4.67
N THR A 271 22.53 11.22 4.61
CA THR A 271 22.67 12.29 5.61
C THR A 271 22.80 13.62 4.89
N THR A 272 22.04 14.61 5.35
CA THR A 272 22.08 15.99 4.84
C THR A 272 22.19 16.96 6.00
N SER A 273 22.46 18.24 5.71
CA SER A 273 22.40 19.32 6.71
C SER A 273 20.96 19.72 7.10
N ASN A 274 19.94 19.09 6.53
CA ASN A 274 18.53 19.36 6.84
C ASN A 274 17.94 18.22 7.66
N GLU A 275 17.75 18.46 8.96
CA GLU A 275 17.24 17.43 9.88
C GLU A 275 15.82 16.95 9.54
N ILE A 276 14.94 17.85 9.08
CA ILE A 276 13.57 17.47 8.69
C ILE A 276 13.62 16.48 7.53
N PHE A 277 14.53 16.70 6.59
CA PHE A 277 14.72 15.80 5.46
C PHE A 277 15.29 14.45 5.90
N ASN A 278 16.29 14.46 6.78
CA ASN A 278 16.86 13.24 7.36
C ASN A 278 15.77 12.40 8.06
N GLU A 279 14.92 13.02 8.88
CA GLU A 279 13.80 12.35 9.57
C GLU A 279 12.80 11.74 8.57
N VAL A 280 12.45 12.47 7.51
CA VAL A 280 11.52 11.98 6.47
C VAL A 280 12.12 10.82 5.68
N ALA A 281 13.40 10.89 5.33
CA ALA A 281 14.10 9.83 4.62
C ALA A 281 14.20 8.56 5.48
N GLN A 282 14.65 8.68 6.73
CA GLN A 282 14.76 7.56 7.68
C GLN A 282 13.40 6.90 7.92
N ARG A 283 12.32 7.69 8.10
CA ARG A 283 10.97 7.14 8.24
C ARG A 283 10.52 6.42 6.98
N SER A 284 10.77 6.99 5.80
CA SER A 284 10.36 6.37 4.53
C SER A 284 11.09 5.05 4.26
N ILE A 285 12.38 4.97 4.61
CA ILE A 285 13.16 3.72 4.56
C ILE A 285 12.60 2.70 5.55
N SER A 286 12.33 3.11 6.80
CA SER A 286 11.77 2.19 7.82
C SER A 286 10.38 1.68 7.45
N ASP A 287 9.53 2.54 6.88
CA ASP A 287 8.21 2.16 6.38
C ASP A 287 8.31 1.20 5.18
N LEU A 288 9.26 1.41 4.27
CA LEU A 288 9.54 0.50 3.15
C LEU A 288 9.96 -0.89 3.66
N TYR A 289 10.96 -0.96 4.54
CA TYR A 289 11.46 -2.23 5.05
C TYR A 289 10.45 -3.01 5.90
N MET A 290 9.54 -2.31 6.58
CA MET A 290 8.42 -2.96 7.27
C MET A 290 7.43 -3.62 6.28
N LEU A 291 7.28 -3.07 5.07
CA LEU A 291 6.43 -3.65 4.03
C LEU A 291 7.09 -4.78 3.24
N MET A 292 8.39 -5.02 3.43
CA MET A 292 9.10 -6.12 2.76
C MET A 292 8.67 -7.49 3.28
N THR A 293 8.64 -8.45 2.37
CA THR A 293 8.44 -9.87 2.64
C THR A 293 9.52 -10.62 1.86
N ASP A 294 10.28 -11.49 2.53
CA ASP A 294 11.25 -12.34 1.84
C ASP A 294 10.52 -13.45 1.09
N LYS A 295 10.65 -13.46 -0.25
CA LYS A 295 10.18 -14.52 -1.14
C LYS A 295 11.37 -15.40 -1.56
N PRO A 296 11.14 -16.61 -2.11
CA PRO A 296 12.23 -17.48 -2.57
C PRO A 296 13.17 -16.79 -3.57
N GLU A 297 12.65 -15.88 -4.38
CA GLU A 297 13.40 -15.15 -5.41
C GLU A 297 14.14 -13.91 -4.85
N GLY A 298 13.80 -13.46 -3.65
CA GLY A 298 14.39 -12.29 -3.00
C GLY A 298 13.38 -11.44 -2.24
N PRO A 299 13.81 -10.26 -1.75
CA PRO A 299 12.95 -9.39 -0.97
C PRO A 299 11.89 -8.73 -1.87
N TYR A 300 10.62 -8.88 -1.52
CA TYR A 300 9.47 -8.36 -2.28
C TYR A 300 8.65 -7.37 -1.43
N PRO A 301 8.36 -6.16 -1.94
CA PRO A 301 7.57 -5.18 -1.21
C PRO A 301 6.06 -5.43 -1.37
N TYR A 302 5.31 -5.46 -0.25
CA TYR A 302 3.85 -5.52 -0.29
C TYR A 302 3.23 -4.12 -0.38
N ALA A 303 2.10 -4.00 -1.09
CA ALA A 303 1.54 -2.71 -1.48
C ALA A 303 1.05 -1.83 -0.31
N GLY A 304 0.60 -2.44 0.79
CA GLY A 304 0.34 -1.71 2.04
C GLY A 304 -0.65 -2.37 2.98
N ILE A 305 -0.76 -1.86 4.19
CA ILE A 305 -1.65 -2.42 5.22
C ILE A 305 -2.86 -1.52 5.50
N PRO A 306 -4.02 -2.07 5.85
CA PRO A 306 -4.30 -3.52 6.01
C PRO A 306 -4.71 -4.24 4.71
N TRP A 307 -5.35 -3.55 3.76
CA TRP A 307 -6.07 -4.23 2.67
C TRP A 307 -5.21 -4.74 1.51
N PHE A 308 -3.97 -4.30 1.41
CA PHE A 308 -3.09 -4.56 0.27
C PHE A 308 -1.81 -5.28 0.70
N SER A 309 -1.88 -6.02 1.81
CA SER A 309 -0.71 -6.68 2.42
C SER A 309 -0.40 -8.00 1.70
N THR A 310 -0.20 -7.90 0.39
CA THR A 310 0.12 -9.01 -0.49
C THR A 310 0.97 -8.54 -1.68
N VAL A 311 1.28 -9.48 -2.57
CA VAL A 311 1.94 -9.26 -3.86
C VAL A 311 1.03 -8.48 -4.80
N PHE A 312 1.48 -7.30 -5.21
CA PHE A 312 0.95 -6.53 -6.33
C PHE A 312 2.08 -6.29 -7.33
N GLY A 313 1.84 -6.57 -8.62
CA GLY A 313 2.86 -6.49 -9.67
C GLY A 313 3.32 -5.05 -9.90
N ARG A 314 2.40 -4.21 -10.36
CA ARG A 314 2.63 -2.78 -10.62
C ARG A 314 3.27 -2.06 -9.44
N ASP A 315 2.68 -2.16 -8.24
CA ASP A 315 3.17 -1.46 -7.05
C ASP A 315 4.62 -1.85 -6.73
N ALA A 316 4.97 -3.13 -6.87
CA ALA A 316 6.32 -3.62 -6.65
C ALA A 316 7.29 -3.19 -7.75
N LEU A 317 6.86 -3.18 -9.02
CA LEU A 317 7.66 -2.71 -10.15
C LEU A 317 8.00 -1.23 -10.04
N ILE A 318 7.00 -0.38 -9.76
CA ILE A 318 7.20 1.06 -9.55
C ILE A 318 8.11 1.28 -8.33
N THR A 319 7.84 0.59 -7.23
CA THR A 319 8.68 0.65 -6.02
C THR A 319 10.12 0.27 -6.30
N ALA A 320 10.35 -0.82 -7.04
CA ALA A 320 11.68 -1.28 -7.40
C ALA A 320 12.39 -0.26 -8.30
N LEU A 321 11.71 0.33 -9.29
CA LEU A 321 12.27 1.41 -10.12
C LEU A 321 12.67 2.63 -9.27
N GLU A 322 11.78 3.02 -8.36
CA GLU A 322 11.92 4.16 -7.46
C GLU A 322 13.06 3.98 -6.43
N THR A 323 13.32 2.74 -6.03
CA THR A 323 14.30 2.39 -4.99
C THR A 323 15.54 1.68 -5.53
N LEU A 324 15.67 1.53 -6.85
CA LEU A 324 16.77 0.82 -7.51
C LEU A 324 18.16 1.38 -7.15
N TRP A 325 18.25 2.69 -6.93
CA TRP A 325 19.48 3.34 -6.51
C TRP A 325 19.82 3.10 -5.03
N LEU A 326 18.80 2.82 -4.20
CA LEU A 326 18.88 2.62 -2.76
C LEU A 326 19.24 1.17 -2.42
N ASP A 327 18.47 0.20 -2.92
CA ASP A 327 18.67 -1.24 -2.72
C ASP A 327 18.27 -2.00 -4.00
N PRO A 328 19.22 -2.35 -4.89
CA PRO A 328 18.92 -3.06 -6.13
C PRO A 328 18.46 -4.51 -5.92
N GLU A 329 18.64 -5.08 -4.73
CA GLU A 329 18.19 -6.44 -4.42
C GLU A 329 16.66 -6.54 -4.41
N ILE A 330 15.97 -5.42 -4.11
CA ILE A 330 14.51 -5.32 -4.23
C ILE A 330 14.09 -5.53 -5.69
N ALA A 331 14.76 -4.88 -6.64
CA ALA A 331 14.48 -5.05 -8.07
C ALA A 331 14.72 -6.49 -8.53
N ARG A 332 15.81 -7.12 -8.07
CA ARG A 332 16.06 -8.54 -8.37
C ARG A 332 14.95 -9.45 -7.84
N GLY A 333 14.54 -9.25 -6.58
CA GLY A 333 13.48 -10.03 -5.95
C GLY A 333 12.12 -9.86 -6.65
N VAL A 334 11.77 -8.62 -7.01
CA VAL A 334 10.55 -8.30 -7.75
C VAL A 334 10.55 -8.95 -9.14
N LEU A 335 11.63 -8.78 -9.91
CA LEU A 335 11.75 -9.39 -11.24
C LEU A 335 11.66 -10.92 -11.17
N GLY A 336 12.38 -11.57 -10.24
CA GLY A 336 12.35 -13.02 -10.09
C GLY A 336 10.96 -13.54 -9.69
N HIS A 337 10.31 -12.88 -8.73
CA HIS A 337 8.99 -13.31 -8.25
C HIS A 337 7.91 -13.16 -9.32
N LEU A 338 7.92 -12.05 -10.06
CA LEU A 338 6.97 -11.80 -11.15
C LEU A 338 7.21 -12.69 -12.36
N ALA A 339 8.47 -13.01 -12.69
CA ALA A 339 8.80 -13.99 -13.72
C ALA A 339 8.24 -15.38 -13.38
N THR A 340 8.41 -15.82 -12.12
CA THR A 340 7.91 -17.12 -11.63
C THR A 340 6.38 -17.23 -11.67
N ASN A 341 5.67 -16.10 -11.62
CA ASN A 341 4.21 -16.04 -11.65
C ASN A 341 3.67 -15.43 -12.96
N GLN A 342 4.49 -15.29 -14.00
CA GLN A 342 4.05 -14.80 -15.30
C GLN A 342 3.01 -15.76 -15.90
N ALA A 343 1.97 -15.22 -16.52
CA ALA A 343 0.94 -16.03 -17.15
C ALA A 343 1.55 -16.82 -18.33
N THR A 344 1.17 -18.10 -18.43
CA THR A 344 1.60 -19.02 -19.50
C THR A 344 0.43 -19.56 -20.33
N GLU A 345 -0.80 -19.32 -19.87
CA GLU A 345 -2.04 -19.81 -20.45
C GLU A 345 -3.05 -18.67 -20.53
N ILE A 346 -4.10 -18.86 -21.34
CA ILE A 346 -5.24 -17.95 -21.40
C ILE A 346 -6.27 -18.38 -20.36
N ASP A 347 -6.61 -17.49 -19.44
CA ASP A 347 -7.69 -17.67 -18.47
C ASP A 347 -8.52 -16.38 -18.37
N PRO A 348 -9.74 -16.34 -18.93
CA PRO A 348 -10.61 -15.18 -18.89
C PRO A 348 -11.01 -14.72 -17.49
N VAL A 349 -11.14 -15.64 -16.53
CA VAL A 349 -11.54 -15.28 -15.15
C VAL A 349 -10.41 -14.54 -14.45
N ALA A 350 -9.18 -14.94 -14.73
CA ALA A 350 -7.97 -14.31 -14.20
C ALA A 350 -7.47 -13.11 -15.04
N ASP A 351 -8.10 -12.79 -16.17
CA ASP A 351 -7.58 -11.88 -17.21
C ASP A 351 -6.14 -12.25 -17.67
N ALA A 352 -5.81 -13.55 -17.64
CA ALA A 352 -4.50 -14.08 -17.96
C ALA A 352 -4.32 -14.29 -19.46
N GLU A 353 -3.17 -13.88 -19.98
CA GLU A 353 -2.72 -14.09 -21.36
C GLU A 353 -1.22 -14.45 -21.30
N PRO A 354 -0.71 -15.37 -22.14
CA PRO A 354 0.70 -15.75 -22.14
C PRO A 354 1.64 -14.54 -22.21
N GLY A 355 2.62 -14.49 -21.30
CA GLY A 355 3.59 -13.39 -21.19
C GLY A 355 3.14 -12.22 -20.30
N LYS A 356 1.88 -12.16 -19.89
CA LYS A 356 1.35 -11.09 -19.03
C LYS A 356 1.85 -11.19 -17.59
N ILE A 357 2.15 -10.05 -16.99
CA ILE A 357 2.58 -9.96 -15.58
C ILE A 357 1.37 -9.68 -14.69
N LEU A 358 1.31 -10.35 -13.54
CA LEU A 358 0.17 -10.30 -12.62
C LEU A 358 -0.13 -8.88 -12.10
N HIS A 359 -1.41 -8.64 -11.82
CA HIS A 359 -1.91 -7.54 -11.02
C HIS A 359 -1.69 -7.81 -9.53
N GLU A 360 -2.28 -8.89 -8.99
CA GLU A 360 -2.15 -9.28 -7.58
C GLU A 360 -2.28 -10.79 -7.36
N VAL A 361 -1.81 -11.27 -6.20
CA VAL A 361 -1.98 -12.65 -5.71
C VAL A 361 -2.59 -12.61 -4.31
N ARG A 362 -3.63 -13.41 -4.06
CA ARG A 362 -4.28 -13.58 -2.77
C ARG A 362 -4.24 -15.03 -2.33
N CYS A 363 -4.02 -15.24 -1.05
CA CYS A 363 -3.94 -16.57 -0.43
C CYS A 363 -5.12 -16.85 0.51
N GLY A 364 -6.10 -15.95 0.56
CA GLY A 364 -7.30 -16.09 1.37
C GLY A 364 -8.20 -17.23 0.90
N GLU A 365 -9.06 -17.69 1.79
CA GLU A 365 -9.99 -18.78 1.52
C GLU A 365 -10.89 -18.46 0.32
N MET A 366 -11.37 -17.22 0.21
CA MET A 366 -12.23 -16.80 -0.90
C MET A 366 -11.50 -16.86 -2.25
N ALA A 367 -10.20 -16.54 -2.27
CA ALA A 367 -9.39 -16.60 -3.48
C ALA A 367 -9.07 -18.05 -3.89
N GLU A 368 -8.73 -18.91 -2.94
CA GLU A 368 -8.44 -20.33 -3.22
C GLU A 368 -9.68 -21.10 -3.70
N LEU A 369 -10.88 -20.68 -3.30
CA LEU A 369 -12.16 -21.23 -3.75
C LEU A 369 -12.65 -20.65 -5.08
N GLY A 370 -12.01 -19.61 -5.61
CA GLY A 370 -12.48 -18.90 -6.79
C GLY A 370 -13.75 -18.07 -6.55
N GLU A 371 -14.08 -17.76 -5.29
CA GLU A 371 -15.16 -16.81 -4.95
C GLU A 371 -14.78 -15.37 -5.35
N VAL A 372 -13.47 -15.11 -5.48
CA VAL A 372 -12.89 -13.91 -6.06
C VAL A 372 -11.78 -14.31 -7.05
N PRO A 373 -11.52 -13.52 -8.12
CA PRO A 373 -10.54 -13.89 -9.15
C PRO A 373 -9.08 -13.73 -8.69
N PHE A 374 -8.85 -13.21 -7.49
CA PHE A 374 -7.56 -12.71 -7.03
C PHE A 374 -6.52 -13.75 -6.61
N ARG A 375 -6.76 -15.05 -6.81
CA ARG A 375 -5.77 -16.10 -6.53
C ARG A 375 -4.45 -15.81 -7.27
N ARG A 376 -4.56 -15.58 -8.58
CA ARG A 376 -3.53 -15.03 -9.45
C ARG A 376 -4.25 -14.22 -10.52
N TYR A 377 -4.39 -12.92 -10.30
CA TYR A 377 -5.14 -12.05 -11.19
C TYR A 377 -4.20 -11.21 -12.04
N TYR A 378 -4.50 -11.07 -13.32
CA TYR A 378 -3.67 -10.45 -14.35
C TYR A 378 -4.34 -9.24 -15.02
N GLY A 379 -5.40 -8.69 -14.43
CA GLY A 379 -6.06 -7.45 -14.86
C GLY A 379 -5.21 -6.19 -14.62
N SER A 380 -3.98 -6.17 -15.13
CA SER A 380 -3.05 -5.05 -15.10
C SER A 380 -2.40 -4.89 -16.48
N ILE A 381 -2.66 -3.76 -17.12
CA ILE A 381 -2.11 -3.49 -18.46
C ILE A 381 -0.70 -2.89 -18.42
N ASP A 382 -0.36 -2.25 -17.30
CA ASP A 382 0.89 -1.52 -17.08
C ASP A 382 2.02 -2.41 -16.52
N SER A 383 1.71 -3.50 -15.80
CA SER A 383 2.73 -4.36 -15.17
C SER A 383 3.68 -5.01 -16.19
N THR A 384 3.17 -5.47 -17.34
CA THR A 384 4.00 -6.15 -18.35
C THR A 384 5.06 -5.24 -18.97
N PRO A 385 4.74 -4.03 -19.48
CA PRO A 385 5.78 -3.12 -19.96
C PRO A 385 6.69 -2.62 -18.82
N LEU A 386 6.17 -2.36 -17.62
CA LEU A 386 6.97 -1.95 -16.46
C LEU A 386 7.99 -3.03 -16.04
N PHE A 387 7.66 -4.32 -16.20
CA PHE A 387 8.57 -5.44 -15.94
C PHE A 387 9.81 -5.39 -16.85
N VAL A 388 9.62 -5.16 -18.15
CA VAL A 388 10.72 -5.01 -19.11
C VAL A 388 11.54 -3.76 -18.81
N MET A 389 10.89 -2.63 -18.49
CA MET A 389 11.57 -1.40 -18.09
C MET A 389 12.46 -1.61 -16.86
N LEU A 390 11.94 -2.25 -15.82
CA LEU A 390 12.71 -2.54 -14.60
C LEU A 390 13.89 -3.46 -14.89
N ALA A 391 13.74 -4.49 -15.74
CA ALA A 391 14.85 -5.35 -16.14
C ALA A 391 15.98 -4.57 -16.82
N GLY A 392 15.65 -3.64 -17.72
CA GLY A 392 16.64 -2.80 -18.39
C GLY A 392 17.35 -1.86 -17.42
N GLU A 393 16.60 -1.14 -16.58
CA GLU A 393 17.15 -0.24 -15.56
C GLU A 393 18.02 -1.02 -14.55
N TYR A 394 17.59 -2.21 -14.14
CA TYR A 394 18.35 -3.09 -13.24
C TYR A 394 19.69 -3.51 -13.87
N LEU A 395 19.69 -3.96 -15.12
CA LEU A 395 20.93 -4.29 -15.84
C LEU A 395 21.83 -3.06 -15.99
N GLY A 396 21.25 -1.91 -16.32
CA GLY A 396 21.93 -0.63 -16.40
C GLY A 396 22.64 -0.26 -15.10
N ARG A 397 21.96 -0.48 -13.97
CA ARG A 397 22.46 -0.14 -12.63
C ARG A 397 23.52 -1.11 -12.09
N THR A 398 23.32 -2.41 -12.31
CA THR A 398 24.08 -3.46 -11.60
C THR A 398 25.09 -4.17 -12.47
N GLY A 399 24.86 -4.25 -13.80
CA GLY A 399 25.62 -5.11 -14.69
C GLY A 399 25.43 -6.61 -14.43
N ASP A 400 24.39 -7.02 -13.69
CA ASP A 400 24.13 -8.44 -13.37
C ASP A 400 23.53 -9.18 -14.58
N PHE A 401 24.41 -9.60 -15.49
CA PHE A 401 24.05 -10.39 -16.66
C PHE A 401 23.49 -11.77 -16.29
N ALA A 402 23.92 -12.38 -15.19
CA ALA A 402 23.48 -13.73 -14.80
C ALA A 402 22.00 -13.75 -14.38
N THR A 403 21.55 -12.70 -13.70
CA THR A 403 20.13 -12.52 -13.42
C THR A 403 19.34 -12.25 -14.71
N ILE A 404 19.82 -11.37 -15.58
CA ILE A 404 19.12 -11.06 -16.85
C ILE A 404 19.02 -12.27 -17.77
N ASP A 405 20.07 -13.08 -17.87
CA ASP A 405 20.06 -14.29 -18.70
C ASP A 405 18.97 -15.28 -18.23
N ARG A 406 18.82 -15.47 -16.91
CA ARG A 406 17.73 -16.28 -16.34
C ARG A 406 16.35 -15.69 -16.59
N LEU A 407 16.23 -14.37 -16.62
CA LEU A 407 14.97 -13.67 -16.88
C LEU A 407 14.65 -13.54 -18.37
N LEU A 408 15.59 -13.84 -19.27
CA LEU A 408 15.45 -13.57 -20.70
C LEU A 408 14.20 -14.22 -21.33
N PRO A 409 13.84 -15.49 -21.04
CA PRO A 409 12.62 -16.09 -21.58
C PRO A 409 11.36 -15.33 -21.16
N HIS A 410 11.34 -14.81 -19.93
CA HIS A 410 10.22 -14.04 -19.38
C HIS A 410 10.13 -12.64 -19.96
N ILE A 411 11.28 -12.00 -20.20
CA ILE A 411 11.38 -10.71 -20.89
C ILE A 411 10.88 -10.86 -22.33
N GLU A 412 11.29 -11.92 -23.03
CA GLU A 412 10.82 -12.21 -24.39
C GLU A 412 9.32 -12.49 -24.42
N ALA A 413 8.78 -13.24 -23.46
CA ALA A 413 7.35 -13.49 -23.34
C ALA A 413 6.55 -12.20 -23.07
N ALA A 414 7.06 -11.31 -22.21
CA ALA A 414 6.45 -10.00 -21.95
C ALA A 414 6.45 -9.10 -23.20
N LEU A 415 7.55 -9.09 -23.96
CA LEU A 415 7.64 -8.36 -25.22
C LEU A 415 6.71 -8.93 -26.29
N THR A 416 6.57 -10.26 -26.35
CA THR A 416 5.63 -10.94 -27.25
C THR A 416 4.20 -10.61 -26.87
N TRP A 417 3.86 -10.59 -25.58
CA TRP A 417 2.53 -10.19 -25.12
C TRP A 417 2.17 -8.76 -25.55
N ILE A 418 3.12 -7.81 -25.49
CA ILE A 418 2.89 -6.43 -25.95
C ILE A 418 2.44 -6.41 -27.41
N ASP A 419 3.06 -7.22 -28.27
CA ASP A 419 2.78 -7.27 -29.71
C ASP A 419 1.50 -8.08 -30.02
N ASP A 420 1.31 -9.23 -29.38
CA ASP A 420 0.30 -10.22 -29.80
C ASP A 420 -1.05 -10.09 -29.06
N HIS A 421 -1.01 -9.66 -27.79
CA HIS A 421 -2.19 -9.60 -26.92
C HIS A 421 -2.51 -8.18 -26.44
N GLY A 422 -1.50 -7.33 -26.32
CA GLY A 422 -1.64 -5.94 -25.91
C GLY A 422 -2.32 -5.08 -26.96
N ASP A 423 -1.96 -5.24 -28.23
CA ASP A 423 -2.55 -4.54 -29.38
C ASP A 423 -3.69 -5.39 -29.98
N ARG A 424 -4.89 -5.23 -29.41
CA ARG A 424 -6.03 -6.12 -29.69
C ARG A 424 -6.63 -5.94 -31.08
N ASP A 425 -6.48 -4.77 -31.69
CA ASP A 425 -7.03 -4.45 -33.00
C ASP A 425 -5.99 -4.09 -34.06
N GLY A 426 -4.70 -4.14 -33.70
CA GLY A 426 -3.57 -3.98 -34.62
C GLY A 426 -3.31 -2.53 -35.01
N ASP A 427 -3.80 -1.56 -34.23
CA ASP A 427 -3.61 -0.13 -34.50
C ASP A 427 -2.30 0.44 -33.94
N GLY A 428 -1.54 -0.39 -33.23
CA GLY A 428 -0.25 -0.08 -32.63
C GLY A 428 -0.32 0.45 -31.19
N PHE A 429 -1.50 0.49 -30.57
CA PHE A 429 -1.67 0.86 -29.17
C PHE A 429 -2.00 -0.35 -28.29
N VAL A 430 -1.42 -0.37 -27.09
CA VAL A 430 -1.75 -1.40 -26.09
C VAL A 430 -3.03 -1.02 -25.35
N GLU A 431 -3.98 -1.93 -25.31
CA GLU A 431 -5.34 -1.69 -24.82
C GLU A 431 -5.77 -2.70 -23.77
N TYR A 432 -6.60 -2.24 -22.82
CA TYR A 432 -7.24 -3.13 -21.87
C TYR A 432 -8.75 -3.20 -22.04
N GLY A 433 -9.28 -4.36 -21.71
CA GLY A 433 -10.70 -4.58 -21.51
C GLY A 433 -10.87 -5.93 -20.81
N ARG A 434 -11.59 -5.93 -19.69
CA ARG A 434 -11.88 -7.14 -18.92
C ARG A 434 -12.46 -8.24 -19.80
N GLN A 435 -12.00 -9.48 -19.61
CA GLN A 435 -12.51 -10.63 -20.35
C GLN A 435 -13.83 -11.17 -19.77
N THR A 436 -14.17 -10.80 -18.52
CA THR A 436 -15.42 -11.17 -17.85
C THR A 436 -16.04 -9.98 -17.14
N GLU A 437 -17.32 -10.08 -16.78
CA GLU A 437 -18.02 -9.03 -16.02
C GLU A 437 -17.49 -8.85 -14.59
N GLU A 438 -16.77 -9.85 -14.05
CA GLU A 438 -16.19 -9.83 -12.71
C GLU A 438 -14.77 -9.23 -12.68
N GLY A 439 -14.13 -9.04 -13.83
CA GLY A 439 -12.83 -8.38 -13.94
C GLY A 439 -12.90 -6.87 -13.73
N LEU A 440 -11.75 -6.27 -13.41
CA LEU A 440 -11.58 -4.82 -13.26
C LEU A 440 -11.89 -4.11 -14.58
N VAL A 441 -12.79 -3.11 -14.52
CA VAL A 441 -13.14 -2.29 -15.68
C VAL A 441 -11.93 -1.52 -16.18
N ASN A 442 -11.23 -0.85 -15.26
CA ASN A 442 -10.00 -0.10 -15.55
C ASN A 442 -8.80 -0.90 -15.03
N GLN A 443 -7.88 -1.27 -15.92
CA GLN A 443 -6.73 -2.13 -15.61
C GLN A 443 -5.40 -1.36 -15.53
N ALA A 444 -5.43 -0.04 -15.65
CA ALA A 444 -4.29 0.85 -15.41
C ALA A 444 -4.22 1.27 -13.93
N TRP A 445 -3.21 2.07 -13.55
CA TRP A 445 -3.02 2.49 -12.15
C TRP A 445 -4.19 3.28 -11.57
N LYS A 446 -4.94 3.98 -12.43
CA LYS A 446 -6.24 4.57 -12.08
C LYS A 446 -7.36 3.57 -12.31
N ASP A 447 -7.44 2.58 -11.43
CA ASP A 447 -8.33 1.41 -11.54
C ASP A 447 -9.77 1.64 -11.03
N SER A 448 -10.13 2.86 -10.61
CA SER A 448 -11.52 3.13 -10.19
C SER A 448 -12.44 3.23 -11.41
N HIS A 449 -13.64 2.66 -11.33
CA HIS A 449 -14.60 2.58 -12.44
C HIS A 449 -14.92 3.94 -13.11
N ASP A 450 -14.82 5.06 -12.38
CA ASP A 450 -15.12 6.41 -12.85
C ASP A 450 -13.88 7.20 -13.32
N SER A 451 -12.71 6.56 -13.45
CA SER A 451 -11.44 7.27 -13.67
C SER A 451 -11.22 7.72 -15.12
N ILE A 452 -11.86 7.08 -16.09
CA ILE A 452 -11.64 7.32 -17.52
C ILE A 452 -12.94 7.79 -18.17
N PHE A 453 -12.92 9.04 -18.65
CA PHE A 453 -14.10 9.74 -19.12
C PHE A 453 -13.75 10.76 -20.21
N HIS A 454 -14.75 11.18 -20.97
CA HIS A 454 -14.65 12.22 -21.99
C HIS A 454 -14.87 13.62 -21.38
N ALA A 455 -14.61 14.67 -22.16
CA ALA A 455 -14.71 16.06 -21.70
C ALA A 455 -16.09 16.44 -21.11
N ASP A 456 -17.17 15.77 -21.52
CA ASP A 456 -18.53 15.97 -21.02
C ASP A 456 -18.86 15.17 -19.75
N GLY A 457 -17.92 14.36 -19.24
CA GLY A 457 -18.09 13.50 -18.07
C GLY A 457 -18.66 12.12 -18.37
N THR A 458 -18.94 11.79 -19.64
CA THR A 458 -19.37 10.43 -20.03
C THR A 458 -18.20 9.45 -19.87
N LEU A 459 -18.45 8.28 -19.27
CA LEU A 459 -17.41 7.27 -19.07
C LEU A 459 -16.98 6.65 -20.40
N ALA A 460 -15.68 6.43 -20.55
CA ALA A 460 -15.12 5.76 -21.71
C ALA A 460 -15.54 4.28 -21.74
N LYS A 461 -15.77 3.74 -22.94
CA LYS A 461 -16.06 2.32 -23.14
C LYS A 461 -14.83 1.64 -23.70
N GLY A 462 -14.53 0.44 -23.20
CA GLY A 462 -13.36 -0.32 -23.66
C GLY A 462 -13.56 -1.05 -25.00
N PRO A 463 -12.47 -1.60 -25.57
CA PRO A 463 -11.09 -1.55 -25.06
C PRO A 463 -10.53 -0.12 -24.99
N ILE A 464 -9.65 0.15 -24.01
CA ILE A 464 -9.13 1.51 -23.75
C ILE A 464 -7.61 1.52 -23.96
N ALA A 465 -7.14 2.39 -24.85
CA ALA A 465 -5.73 2.74 -24.99
C ALA A 465 -5.42 3.97 -24.11
N ILE A 466 -4.75 3.77 -22.98
CA ILE A 466 -4.48 4.86 -22.01
C ILE A 466 -3.06 5.43 -22.16
N ALA A 467 -2.91 6.74 -21.98
CA ALA A 467 -1.70 7.48 -22.39
C ALA A 467 -0.40 7.04 -21.71
N GLU A 468 -0.42 6.80 -20.39
CA GLU A 468 0.78 6.39 -19.65
C GLU A 468 1.25 4.99 -20.03
N VAL A 469 0.35 4.09 -20.44
CA VAL A 469 0.72 2.73 -20.84
C VAL A 469 1.46 2.76 -22.16
N GLN A 470 1.05 3.62 -23.10
CA GLN A 470 1.79 3.81 -24.36
C GLN A 470 3.20 4.36 -24.07
N ALA A 471 3.32 5.26 -23.10
CA ALA A 471 4.62 5.74 -22.63
C ALA A 471 5.47 4.61 -22.03
N TYR A 472 4.87 3.67 -21.28
CA TYR A 472 5.56 2.50 -20.73
C TYR A 472 5.95 1.48 -21.80
N VAL A 473 5.13 1.24 -22.83
CA VAL A 473 5.47 0.37 -23.97
C VAL A 473 6.67 0.92 -24.72
N TYR A 474 6.68 2.23 -24.98
CA TYR A 474 7.87 2.91 -25.51
C TYR A 474 9.10 2.68 -24.61
N GLY A 475 8.95 2.86 -23.30
CA GLY A 475 10.01 2.61 -22.33
C GLY A 475 10.49 1.14 -22.32
N ALA A 476 9.58 0.18 -22.47
CA ALA A 476 9.86 -1.24 -22.51
C ALA A 476 10.69 -1.60 -23.74
N TRP A 477 10.36 -1.08 -24.92
CA TRP A 477 11.16 -1.30 -26.12
C TRP A 477 12.53 -0.62 -26.06
N GLN A 478 12.63 0.58 -25.46
CA GLN A 478 13.94 1.21 -25.20
C GLN A 478 14.80 0.34 -24.25
N ALA A 479 14.21 -0.15 -23.16
CA ALA A 479 14.88 -1.05 -22.22
C ALA A 479 15.29 -2.38 -22.86
N ALA A 480 14.41 -2.98 -23.68
CA ALA A 480 14.72 -4.19 -24.44
C ALA A 480 15.88 -3.96 -25.41
N ALA A 481 15.91 -2.83 -26.12
CA ALA A 481 17.01 -2.48 -26.99
C ALA A 481 18.34 -2.41 -26.22
N GLU A 482 18.36 -1.78 -25.05
CA GLU A 482 19.56 -1.75 -24.20
C GLU A 482 19.98 -3.15 -23.73
N ILE A 483 19.04 -3.98 -23.28
CA ILE A 483 19.31 -5.36 -22.86
C ILE A 483 19.94 -6.14 -24.02
N PHE A 484 19.29 -6.17 -25.19
CA PHE A 484 19.78 -6.94 -26.33
C PHE A 484 21.08 -6.39 -26.90
N GLN A 485 21.31 -5.08 -26.85
CA GLN A 485 22.60 -4.49 -27.20
C GLN A 485 23.72 -4.99 -26.27
N ARG A 486 23.48 -4.99 -24.96
CA ARG A 486 24.46 -5.48 -23.97
C ARG A 486 24.68 -6.99 -24.04
N LEU A 487 23.69 -7.76 -24.49
CA LEU A 487 23.81 -9.19 -24.77
C LEU A 487 24.46 -9.51 -26.13
N GLY A 488 24.92 -8.50 -26.87
CA GLY A 488 25.58 -8.72 -28.17
C GLY A 488 24.62 -9.09 -29.30
N ARG A 489 23.34 -8.69 -29.22
CA ARG A 489 22.30 -8.91 -30.23
C ARG A 489 21.83 -7.58 -30.85
N PRO A 490 22.70 -6.85 -31.58
CA PRO A 490 22.42 -5.48 -32.04
C PRO A 490 21.27 -5.39 -33.06
N GLU A 491 21.05 -6.42 -33.89
CA GLU A 491 19.93 -6.43 -34.84
C GLU A 491 18.57 -6.41 -34.14
N ARG A 492 18.43 -7.18 -33.05
CA ARG A 492 17.22 -7.14 -32.22
C ARG A 492 17.07 -5.80 -31.52
N ALA A 493 18.16 -5.22 -31.03
CA ALA A 493 18.14 -3.90 -30.43
C ALA A 493 17.64 -2.83 -31.43
N ALA A 494 18.15 -2.85 -32.66
CA ALA A 494 17.70 -1.96 -33.73
C ALA A 494 16.20 -2.12 -34.04
N GLY A 495 15.69 -3.37 -34.05
CA GLY A 495 14.26 -3.65 -34.23
C GLY A 495 13.39 -2.98 -33.16
N PHE A 496 13.75 -3.09 -31.89
CA PHE A 496 13.01 -2.45 -30.80
C PHE A 496 13.09 -0.92 -30.84
N LEU A 497 14.25 -0.35 -31.19
CA LEU A 497 14.38 1.11 -31.38
C LEU A 497 13.47 1.62 -32.51
N ALA A 498 13.37 0.88 -33.61
CA ALA A 498 12.49 1.24 -34.73
C ALA A 498 11.01 1.20 -34.32
N ARG A 499 10.59 0.18 -33.53
CA ARG A 499 9.23 0.09 -32.98
C ARG A 499 8.93 1.24 -32.02
N ALA A 500 9.85 1.55 -31.10
CA ALA A 500 9.73 2.68 -30.18
C ALA A 500 9.57 4.00 -30.91
N GLU A 501 10.34 4.23 -31.98
CA GLU A 501 10.19 5.44 -32.79
C GLU A 501 8.87 5.47 -33.58
N GLY A 502 8.40 4.30 -34.05
CA GLY A 502 7.09 4.15 -34.67
C GLY A 502 5.97 4.57 -33.73
N LEU A 503 5.92 4.00 -32.53
CA LEU A 503 4.92 4.33 -31.50
C LEU A 503 5.03 5.78 -31.05
N ARG A 504 6.24 6.34 -30.95
CA ARG A 504 6.40 7.76 -30.61
C ARG A 504 5.66 8.67 -31.59
N ARG A 505 5.79 8.40 -32.90
CA ARG A 505 5.11 9.18 -33.94
C ARG A 505 3.59 9.02 -33.90
N THR A 506 3.10 7.78 -33.77
CA THR A 506 1.65 7.51 -33.73
C THR A 506 1.03 8.05 -32.44
N PHE A 507 1.70 7.89 -31.30
CA PHE A 507 1.29 8.47 -30.03
C PHE A 507 1.19 10.00 -30.10
N ASP A 508 2.21 10.68 -30.62
CA ASP A 508 2.15 12.14 -30.77
C ASP A 508 0.97 12.57 -31.64
N THR A 509 0.76 11.89 -32.77
CA THR A 509 -0.32 12.20 -33.72
C THR A 509 -1.71 11.96 -33.12
N SER A 510 -1.91 10.86 -32.43
CA SER A 510 -3.23 10.43 -31.95
C SER A 510 -3.59 10.96 -30.56
N PHE A 511 -2.60 11.17 -29.68
CA PHE A 511 -2.84 11.57 -28.30
C PHE A 511 -2.59 13.06 -28.05
N PHE A 512 -1.73 13.75 -28.80
CA PHE A 512 -1.46 15.15 -28.50
C PHE A 512 -2.60 16.05 -28.99
N ASP A 513 -3.20 16.81 -28.07
CA ASP A 513 -4.26 17.76 -28.38
C ASP A 513 -3.72 19.19 -28.21
N GLU A 514 -3.58 19.88 -29.35
CA GLU A 514 -3.04 21.25 -29.43
C GLU A 514 -3.86 22.26 -28.63
N GLU A 515 -5.19 22.11 -28.64
CA GLU A 515 -6.11 23.00 -27.94
C GLU A 515 -6.06 22.77 -26.42
N LEU A 516 -5.98 21.50 -25.99
CA LEU A 516 -5.79 21.17 -24.58
C LEU A 516 -4.40 21.53 -24.07
N GLY A 517 -3.41 21.51 -24.95
CA GLY A 517 -1.99 21.71 -24.66
C GLY A 517 -1.36 20.57 -23.86
N THR A 518 -1.82 19.35 -24.09
CA THR A 518 -1.35 18.13 -23.43
C THR A 518 -1.77 16.91 -24.25
N TYR A 519 -1.23 15.75 -23.89
CA TYR A 519 -1.81 14.47 -24.33
C TYR A 519 -3.17 14.26 -23.67
N VAL A 520 -4.14 13.75 -24.43
CA VAL A 520 -5.45 13.28 -23.94
C VAL A 520 -5.25 12.11 -22.98
N LEU A 521 -6.24 11.86 -22.12
CA LEU A 521 -6.15 10.81 -21.10
C LEU A 521 -6.04 9.41 -21.72
N ALA A 522 -6.87 9.14 -22.73
CA ALA A 522 -7.01 7.84 -23.38
C ALA A 522 -7.67 7.98 -24.76
N LEU A 523 -7.65 6.91 -25.54
CA LEU A 523 -8.61 6.64 -26.61
C LEU A 523 -9.59 5.56 -26.11
N ASP A 524 -10.89 5.74 -26.37
CA ASP A 524 -11.91 4.72 -26.06
C ASP A 524 -11.96 3.63 -27.16
N GLY A 525 -12.88 2.68 -27.04
CA GLY A 525 -13.02 1.56 -27.98
C GLY A 525 -13.45 1.98 -29.40
N ASP A 526 -13.99 3.18 -29.56
CA ASP A 526 -14.28 3.80 -30.88
C ASP A 526 -13.12 4.70 -31.34
N LYS A 527 -11.96 4.61 -30.67
CA LYS A 527 -10.77 5.45 -30.83
C LYS A 527 -11.03 6.94 -30.66
N ARG A 528 -12.10 7.31 -29.94
CA ARG A 528 -12.43 8.70 -29.65
C ARG A 528 -11.54 9.19 -28.50
N PRO A 529 -10.92 10.38 -28.63
CA PRO A 529 -10.07 10.91 -27.58
C PRO A 529 -10.86 11.29 -26.33
N CYS A 530 -10.43 10.77 -25.18
CA CYS A 530 -10.82 11.22 -23.85
C CYS A 530 -10.09 12.54 -23.53
N ARG A 531 -10.62 13.64 -24.07
CA ARG A 531 -10.08 15.02 -24.00
C ARG A 531 -10.10 15.59 -22.57
N VAL A 532 -9.29 15.03 -21.68
CA VAL A 532 -9.24 15.35 -20.24
C VAL A 532 -7.82 15.67 -19.81
N ARG A 533 -7.61 16.80 -19.10
CA ARG A 533 -6.31 17.13 -18.52
C ARG A 533 -6.04 16.28 -17.28
N SER A 534 -5.09 15.37 -17.41
CA SER A 534 -4.76 14.38 -16.40
C SER A 534 -3.26 14.32 -16.11
N SER A 535 -2.91 13.85 -14.91
CA SER A 535 -1.52 13.57 -14.56
C SER A 535 -0.88 12.46 -15.41
N ASN A 536 -1.69 11.56 -16.01
CA ASN A 536 -1.25 10.47 -16.89
C ASN A 536 -0.32 10.96 -17.99
N ALA A 537 -0.65 12.11 -18.61
CA ALA A 537 0.16 12.70 -19.67
C ALA A 537 1.60 12.99 -19.21
N GLY A 538 1.82 13.27 -17.92
CA GLY A 538 3.15 13.50 -17.36
C GLY A 538 4.06 12.27 -17.39
N HIS A 539 3.53 11.06 -17.54
CA HIS A 539 4.33 9.84 -17.72
C HIS A 539 4.99 9.78 -19.10
N ALA A 540 4.48 10.53 -20.08
CA ALA A 540 5.16 10.73 -21.35
C ALA A 540 6.51 11.47 -21.19
N LEU A 541 6.66 12.28 -20.12
CA LEU A 541 7.93 12.90 -19.75
C LEU A 541 8.86 11.89 -19.08
N PHE A 542 8.31 10.97 -18.28
CA PHE A 542 9.08 9.99 -17.53
C PHE A 542 9.85 9.04 -18.46
N THR A 543 9.20 8.53 -19.51
CA THR A 543 9.85 7.61 -20.46
C THR A 543 10.54 8.32 -21.62
N GLY A 544 10.23 9.60 -21.83
CA GLY A 544 10.81 10.40 -22.91
C GLY A 544 10.17 10.17 -24.28
N ILE A 545 8.97 9.57 -24.33
CA ILE A 545 8.19 9.45 -25.57
C ILE A 545 7.76 10.82 -26.11
N ALA A 546 7.50 11.81 -25.25
CA ALA A 546 7.07 13.13 -25.71
C ALA A 546 8.17 13.87 -26.48
N TYR A 547 7.84 14.44 -27.64
CA TYR A 547 8.77 15.31 -28.37
C TYR A 547 9.13 16.57 -27.54
N PRO A 548 10.35 17.13 -27.69
CA PRO A 548 10.84 18.25 -26.87
C PRO A 548 9.91 19.48 -26.83
N GLU A 549 9.23 19.79 -27.93
CA GLU A 549 8.25 20.86 -28.08
C GLU A 549 6.97 20.57 -27.29
N ARG A 550 6.41 19.35 -27.42
CA ARG A 550 5.22 18.91 -26.68
C ARG A 550 5.50 18.84 -25.19
N ALA A 551 6.68 18.35 -24.84
CA ALA A 551 7.10 18.18 -23.46
C ALA A 551 7.17 19.53 -22.70
N ARG A 552 7.50 20.63 -23.40
CA ARG A 552 7.42 21.99 -22.84
C ARG A 552 5.98 22.40 -22.56
N GLN A 553 5.08 22.19 -23.50
CA GLN A 553 3.66 22.56 -23.38
C GLN A 553 2.98 21.74 -22.28
N LEU A 554 3.22 20.43 -22.26
CA LEU A 554 2.80 19.51 -21.21
C LEU A 554 3.28 19.96 -19.82
N THR A 555 4.55 20.38 -19.70
CA THR A 555 5.08 20.90 -18.43
C THR A 555 4.29 22.13 -17.95
N LEU A 556 3.97 23.06 -18.85
CA LEU A 556 3.17 24.25 -18.50
C LEU A 556 1.77 23.84 -18.04
N THR A 557 1.13 22.88 -18.72
CA THR A 557 -0.20 22.37 -18.34
C THR A 557 -0.19 21.67 -16.98
N LEU A 558 0.82 20.84 -16.70
CA LEU A 558 0.97 20.14 -15.41
C LEU A 558 1.26 21.12 -14.26
N MET A 559 1.99 22.21 -14.53
CA MET A 559 2.34 23.24 -13.54
C MET A 559 1.31 24.36 -13.43
N SER A 560 0.24 24.34 -14.24
CA SER A 560 -0.86 25.30 -14.15
C SER A 560 -1.60 25.18 -12.81
N ALA A 561 -2.28 26.25 -12.39
CA ALA A 561 -2.96 26.28 -11.09
C ALA A 561 -4.13 25.28 -10.97
N SER A 562 -4.72 24.85 -12.10
CA SER A 562 -5.76 23.82 -12.11
C SER A 562 -5.19 22.42 -11.86
N SER A 563 -3.96 22.15 -12.30
CA SER A 563 -3.27 20.87 -12.11
C SER A 563 -2.44 20.83 -10.83
N PHE A 564 -1.57 21.81 -10.60
CA PHE A 564 -0.67 21.88 -9.45
C PHE A 564 -1.22 22.82 -8.37
N CYS A 565 -1.67 22.25 -7.26
CA CYS A 565 -2.33 23.01 -6.19
C CYS A 565 -1.40 23.43 -5.04
N GLY A 566 -0.08 23.35 -5.23
CA GLY A 566 0.93 23.62 -4.20
C GLY A 566 1.35 22.40 -3.37
N TRP A 567 0.52 21.35 -3.32
CA TRP A 567 0.85 20.07 -2.65
C TRP A 567 1.37 18.99 -3.61
N GLY A 568 1.18 19.20 -4.92
CA GLY A 568 1.47 18.24 -5.98
C GLY A 568 0.52 18.43 -7.17
N ILE A 569 0.79 17.69 -8.24
CA ILE A 569 -0.06 17.57 -9.42
C ILE A 569 -1.24 16.66 -9.07
N ARG A 570 -2.45 17.16 -9.31
CA ARG A 570 -3.70 16.41 -9.15
C ARG A 570 -3.81 15.34 -10.24
N THR A 571 -4.45 14.24 -9.88
CA THR A 571 -4.80 13.18 -10.83
C THR A 571 -5.60 13.70 -12.02
N ILE A 572 -6.51 14.63 -11.77
CA ILE A 572 -7.31 15.33 -12.79
C ILE A 572 -7.29 16.82 -12.45
N ALA A 573 -7.15 17.68 -13.47
CA ALA A 573 -7.15 19.14 -13.25
C ALA A 573 -8.50 19.61 -12.69
N SER A 574 -8.49 20.68 -11.89
CA SER A 574 -9.71 21.19 -11.23
C SER A 574 -10.80 21.73 -12.17
N THR A 575 -10.51 21.77 -13.46
CA THR A 575 -11.37 22.26 -14.54
C THR A 575 -12.13 21.15 -15.28
N GLU A 576 -11.82 19.89 -15.00
CA GLU A 576 -12.40 18.75 -15.73
C GLU A 576 -13.71 18.28 -15.09
N ALA A 577 -14.59 17.69 -15.90
CA ALA A 577 -15.99 17.41 -15.55
C ALA A 577 -16.17 16.59 -14.25
N LEU A 578 -15.36 15.55 -14.05
CA LEU A 578 -15.45 14.67 -12.87
C LEU A 578 -14.48 15.06 -11.73
N TYR A 579 -13.89 16.26 -11.76
CA TYR A 579 -12.99 16.67 -10.70
C TYR A 579 -13.69 16.68 -9.33
N ASN A 580 -13.13 15.89 -8.42
CA ASN A 580 -13.51 15.85 -7.01
C ASN A 580 -12.23 15.73 -6.16
N PRO A 581 -11.90 16.73 -5.32
CA PRO A 581 -10.68 16.70 -4.49
C PRO A 581 -10.66 15.56 -3.46
N MET A 582 -11.80 14.93 -3.20
CA MET A 582 -11.94 13.79 -2.30
C MET A 582 -11.93 12.44 -3.05
N SER A 583 -12.10 12.46 -4.38
CA SER A 583 -12.09 11.23 -5.18
C SER A 583 -10.70 10.61 -5.18
N TYR A 584 -10.69 9.28 -5.15
CA TYR A 584 -9.47 8.48 -5.14
C TYR A 584 -8.63 8.71 -6.40
N HIS A 585 -9.25 8.75 -7.59
CA HIS A 585 -8.55 8.94 -8.87
C HIS A 585 -8.99 10.16 -9.70
N ASN A 586 -9.99 10.92 -9.24
CA ASN A 586 -10.52 12.08 -9.97
C ASN A 586 -10.21 13.45 -9.31
N GLY A 587 -9.07 13.62 -8.64
CA GLY A 587 -8.66 14.93 -8.11
C GLY A 587 -7.68 14.92 -6.95
N SER A 588 -7.45 13.75 -6.33
CA SER A 588 -6.42 13.55 -5.31
C SER A 588 -5.01 13.65 -5.89
N ILE A 589 -4.00 13.68 -5.01
CA ILE A 589 -2.58 13.76 -5.35
C ILE A 589 -1.90 12.48 -4.91
N TRP A 590 -1.23 11.81 -5.86
CA TRP A 590 -0.57 10.54 -5.64
C TRP A 590 0.95 10.70 -5.66
N PRO A 591 1.67 10.28 -4.59
CA PRO A 591 3.11 10.48 -4.52
C PRO A 591 3.92 9.80 -5.62
N HIS A 592 3.63 8.54 -5.98
CA HIS A 592 4.37 7.85 -7.05
C HIS A 592 4.17 8.51 -8.41
N ASP A 593 2.92 8.83 -8.76
CA ASP A 593 2.59 9.59 -9.96
C ASP A 593 3.39 10.90 -10.05
N ASN A 594 3.40 11.67 -8.95
CA ASN A 594 4.18 12.91 -8.87
C ASN A 594 5.70 12.68 -8.93
N ALA A 595 6.22 11.60 -8.37
CA ALA A 595 7.65 11.28 -8.41
C ALA A 595 8.10 10.85 -9.81
N LEU A 596 7.30 10.07 -10.53
CA LEU A 596 7.56 9.70 -11.93
C LEU A 596 7.54 10.94 -12.84
N ILE A 597 6.54 11.81 -12.68
CA ILE A 597 6.48 13.09 -13.43
C ILE A 597 7.68 13.97 -13.09
N ALA A 598 8.06 14.08 -11.81
CA ALA A 598 9.22 14.87 -11.39
C ALA A 598 10.53 14.33 -11.97
N ARG A 599 10.70 13.00 -12.05
CA ARG A 599 11.85 12.35 -12.71
C ARG A 599 11.91 12.74 -14.20
N GLY A 600 10.78 12.72 -14.90
CA GLY A 600 10.71 13.16 -16.31
C GLY A 600 11.05 14.64 -16.50
N LEU A 601 10.48 15.52 -15.67
CA LEU A 601 10.77 16.96 -15.69
C LEU A 601 12.26 17.26 -15.48
N LEU A 602 12.92 16.54 -14.56
CA LEU A 602 14.35 16.69 -14.34
C LEU A 602 15.15 16.22 -15.57
N ALA A 603 14.84 15.05 -16.12
CA ALA A 603 15.57 14.52 -17.27
C ALA A 603 15.61 15.52 -18.43
N MET A 604 14.48 16.18 -18.70
CA MET A 604 14.40 17.28 -19.66
C MET A 604 15.26 18.50 -19.29
N ALA A 605 15.24 18.91 -18.02
CA ALA A 605 16.01 20.06 -17.57
C ALA A 605 17.53 19.82 -17.67
N ILE A 606 17.97 18.59 -17.43
CA ILE A 606 19.38 18.17 -17.60
C ILE A 606 19.75 18.15 -19.09
N ALA A 607 18.91 17.54 -19.93
CA ALA A 607 19.13 17.47 -21.38
C ALA A 607 19.23 18.86 -22.04
N ARG A 608 18.58 19.88 -21.45
CA ARG A 608 18.61 21.27 -21.93
C ARG A 608 19.84 22.07 -21.55
N LYS A 609 20.67 21.65 -20.59
CA LYS A 609 21.88 22.41 -20.26
C LYS A 609 22.95 22.15 -21.33
N PRO A 610 23.33 23.15 -22.16
CA PRO A 610 24.64 23.09 -22.82
C PRO A 610 25.69 23.11 -21.70
N ARG A 611 26.86 22.51 -21.92
CA ARG A 611 27.99 22.49 -20.96
C ARG A 611 28.55 23.88 -20.56
N GLY A 612 27.83 25.00 -20.72
CA GLY A 612 28.37 26.34 -20.48
C GLY A 612 27.40 27.53 -20.31
N SER A 613 26.10 27.38 -20.03
CA SER A 613 25.26 28.57 -19.74
C SER A 613 24.21 28.33 -18.65
N LEU A 614 24.20 29.22 -17.65
CA LEU A 614 23.40 29.17 -16.42
C LEU A 614 22.14 30.06 -16.46
N ARG A 615 21.79 30.66 -17.61
CA ARG A 615 20.85 31.82 -17.61
C ARG A 615 19.41 31.56 -18.06
N ASP A 616 19.08 30.46 -18.72
CA ASP A 616 17.70 30.19 -19.15
C ASP A 616 17.11 29.01 -18.37
N SER A 617 16.76 29.24 -17.11
CA SER A 617 16.01 28.25 -16.33
C SER A 617 14.50 28.52 -16.44
N LEU A 618 13.75 27.51 -16.89
CA LEU A 618 12.33 27.37 -16.53
C LEU A 618 12.19 27.59 -15.02
N PRO A 619 11.02 28.02 -14.50
CA PRO A 619 10.81 28.18 -13.07
C PRO A 619 10.70 26.81 -12.39
N LEU A 620 11.76 26.01 -12.43
CA LEU A 620 12.05 25.01 -11.42
C LEU A 620 12.57 25.79 -10.21
N ARG A 621 11.67 26.51 -9.53
CA ARG A 621 11.88 26.69 -8.09
C ARG A 621 12.02 25.26 -7.57
N PRO A 622 13.14 24.91 -6.94
CA PRO A 622 13.35 23.55 -6.52
C PRO A 622 12.13 23.12 -5.70
N ILE A 623 11.71 21.88 -5.93
CA ILE A 623 10.75 21.13 -5.11
C ILE A 623 11.27 21.01 -3.64
N SER A 624 12.26 21.81 -3.24
CA SER A 624 12.86 21.93 -1.91
C SER A 624 11.94 22.56 -0.87
N ASN A 625 10.83 23.21 -1.27
CA ASN A 625 9.78 23.60 -0.32
C ASN A 625 8.77 22.46 -0.04
N CYS A 626 8.95 21.26 -0.60
CA CYS A 626 8.17 20.07 -0.27
C CYS A 626 8.62 19.40 1.04
N GLY A 627 8.99 20.20 2.05
CA GLY A 627 9.12 19.76 3.45
C GLY A 627 7.79 19.34 4.08
N GLY A 628 6.68 19.47 3.35
CA GLY A 628 5.40 18.86 3.65
C GLY A 628 4.93 17.99 2.51
N PHE A 629 5.25 16.69 2.54
CA PHE A 629 4.30 15.68 2.07
C PHE A 629 3.36 15.36 3.24
N PRO A 630 2.35 16.16 3.61
CA PRO A 630 1.34 15.65 4.51
C PRO A 630 0.61 14.49 3.82
N ASN A 631 0.24 13.54 4.65
CA ASN A 631 -0.72 12.50 4.36
C ASN A 631 -1.89 13.05 3.56
N PHE A 632 -2.39 12.29 2.58
CA PHE A 632 -3.78 12.32 2.11
C PHE A 632 -4.60 13.49 2.66
N SER A 633 -4.58 14.63 1.97
CA SER A 633 -5.39 15.79 2.34
C SER A 633 -6.62 15.84 1.46
N ALA A 634 -7.73 15.28 1.97
CA ALA A 634 -9.07 15.62 1.52
C ALA A 634 -9.54 16.97 2.12
N ALA A 635 -8.64 17.82 2.59
CA ALA A 635 -8.96 19.08 3.26
C ALA A 635 -8.53 20.29 2.40
N CYS A 636 -9.09 20.41 1.20
CA CYS A 636 -9.27 21.73 0.59
C CYS A 636 -10.47 22.40 1.28
N ARG A 637 -10.29 22.95 2.49
CA ARG A 637 -11.29 23.89 3.04
C ARG A 637 -11.21 25.20 2.29
N ALA A 638 -12.40 25.68 1.93
CA ALA A 638 -12.69 26.89 1.18
C ALA A 638 -11.77 28.07 1.51
N GLY A 639 -11.23 28.68 0.47
CA GLY A 639 -10.62 30.00 0.56
C GLY A 639 -11.69 31.03 0.91
N ALA A 640 -11.79 31.36 2.20
CA ALA A 640 -12.33 32.62 2.65
C ALA A 640 -11.16 33.52 3.05
N ARG A 641 -11.02 34.64 2.33
CA ARG A 641 -10.14 35.76 2.69
C ARG A 641 -10.27 36.07 4.19
N ARG A 642 -9.16 36.28 4.89
CA ARG A 642 -9.05 37.32 5.94
C ARG A 642 -7.63 37.55 6.43
N ASP A 643 -7.43 38.81 6.78
CA ASP A 643 -6.24 39.52 7.21
C ASP A 643 -5.47 38.91 8.40
N ARG A 644 -4.18 39.26 8.47
CA ARG A 644 -3.30 39.08 9.64
C ARG A 644 -3.85 39.84 10.86
N PRO A 645 -3.67 39.34 12.10
CA PRO A 645 -2.42 39.62 12.82
C PRO A 645 -1.84 38.45 13.65
N SER A 646 -0.60 38.69 14.06
CA SER A 646 0.33 37.88 14.87
C SER A 646 -0.21 37.41 16.24
N ILE A 647 0.23 36.22 16.68
CA ILE A 647 0.80 35.93 18.02
C ILE A 647 1.53 34.57 17.97
N ARG A 648 2.71 34.52 18.60
CA ARG A 648 3.59 33.34 18.76
C ARG A 648 3.12 32.46 19.93
N SER A 649 3.07 31.14 19.76
CA SER A 649 3.51 30.17 20.79
C SER A 649 3.67 28.74 20.21
N PRO A 650 4.65 27.92 20.65
CA PRO A 650 4.99 26.65 20.02
C PRO A 650 4.39 25.45 20.75
N ALA A 651 3.59 24.63 20.07
CA ALA A 651 3.24 23.29 20.52
C ALA A 651 3.51 22.30 19.39
N ARG A 652 4.69 21.67 19.43
CA ARG A 652 5.07 20.54 18.57
C ARG A 652 4.18 19.34 18.92
N ARG A 653 3.38 18.85 17.97
CA ARG A 653 2.74 17.53 18.06
C ARG A 653 3.00 16.74 16.78
N ARG A 654 3.64 15.58 16.96
CA ARG A 654 4.05 14.59 15.95
C ARG A 654 2.83 13.80 15.46
N HIS A 655 2.70 13.52 14.17
CA HIS A 655 1.55 12.76 13.60
C HIS A 655 2.01 11.61 12.70
N GLY A 656 1.57 10.39 13.06
CA GLY A 656 1.76 9.14 12.31
C GLY A 656 0.94 9.09 11.02
N ARG A 657 1.45 8.36 10.02
CA ARG A 657 1.08 8.43 8.60
C ARG A 657 0.64 7.04 8.10
N ARG A 658 -0.37 6.96 7.23
CA ARG A 658 -0.83 5.69 6.59
C ARG A 658 0.29 5.07 5.75
N GLN A 659 0.44 3.75 5.86
CA GLN A 659 1.46 2.96 5.17
C GLN A 659 0.98 2.40 3.83
N ARG A 660 1.28 3.13 2.76
CA ARG A 660 1.13 2.66 1.36
C ARG A 660 2.50 2.72 0.70
N LEU A 661 2.89 1.63 0.05
CA LEU A 661 4.22 1.41 -0.52
C LEU A 661 4.62 2.54 -1.50
N CYS A 662 3.75 2.82 -2.46
CA CYS A 662 3.85 3.91 -3.44
C CYS A 662 3.87 5.34 -2.84
N ARG A 663 3.88 5.51 -1.51
CA ARG A 663 4.11 6.81 -0.85
C ARG A 663 5.53 6.96 -0.31
N TYR A 664 6.14 5.85 0.07
CA TYR A 664 7.45 5.85 0.73
C TYR A 664 8.57 5.81 -0.28
N CYS A 665 8.42 4.97 -1.30
CA CYS A 665 9.33 4.88 -2.43
C CYS A 665 9.42 6.22 -3.16
N SER A 666 8.32 6.93 -3.29
CA SER A 666 8.28 8.21 -4.01
C SER A 666 8.96 9.34 -3.24
N ARG A 667 8.89 9.32 -1.90
CA ARG A 667 9.69 10.21 -1.03
C ARG A 667 11.19 9.89 -1.12
N VAL A 668 11.53 8.62 -1.34
CA VAL A 668 12.90 8.15 -1.60
C VAL A 668 13.32 8.43 -3.05
N SER A 669 12.40 8.52 -4.02
CA SER A 669 12.70 8.69 -5.46
C SER A 669 12.97 10.11 -5.87
N VAL A 670 12.33 11.09 -5.21
CA VAL A 670 12.71 12.50 -5.38
C VAL A 670 14.21 12.73 -5.08
N LEU A 671 14.87 11.79 -4.39
CA LEU A 671 16.29 11.78 -4.05
C LEU A 671 17.20 11.38 -5.23
N SER A 672 16.78 10.45 -6.10
CA SER A 672 17.61 10.02 -7.26
C SER A 672 17.72 11.12 -8.31
N SER A 673 16.72 11.98 -8.37
CA SER A 673 16.58 13.09 -9.32
C SER A 673 17.47 14.31 -9.03
N ILE A 674 18.33 14.27 -8.01
CA ILE A 674 19.18 15.43 -7.64
C ILE A 674 20.66 15.19 -8.01
N ARG A 675 21.05 13.99 -8.47
CA ARG A 675 22.44 13.70 -8.85
C ARG A 675 22.75 14.10 -10.29
N THR A 676 23.45 15.23 -10.43
CA THR A 676 24.40 15.47 -11.54
C THR A 676 25.49 14.39 -11.49
N PRO A 677 25.96 13.83 -12.61
CA PRO A 677 27.07 12.87 -12.59
C PRO A 677 28.37 13.60 -12.22
N CYS A 678 28.81 13.49 -10.97
CA CYS A 678 30.21 13.66 -10.65
C CYS A 678 30.94 12.43 -11.22
N ARG A 679 31.56 12.60 -12.39
CA ARG A 679 32.61 11.70 -12.86
C ARG A 679 33.75 11.78 -11.85
N SER A 680 34.06 10.67 -11.19
CA SER A 680 35.34 10.47 -10.52
C SER A 680 36.45 10.49 -11.58
N ALA A 681 37.48 11.30 -11.33
CA ALA A 681 38.82 11.10 -11.87
C ALA A 681 39.44 9.86 -11.24
#